data_AF-A0AAV9ITQ7-F1
#
_entry.id   AF-A0AAV9ITQ7-F1
#
_cell.length_a   1.000
_cell.length_b   1.000
_cell.length_c   1.000
_cell.angle_alpha   90.00
_cell.angle_beta   90.00
_cell.angle_gamma   90.00
#
_symmetry.space_group_name_H-M   'P 1'
#
loop_
_entity.id
_entity.type
_entity.pdbx_description
1 polymer ?
#
loop_
_entity_poly.entity_id
_entity_poly.type
_entity_poly.pdbx_seq_one_letter_code
_entity_poly.pdbx_strand_id
1 'polypeptide(L)'
;MGADSESSCSMDPLAHWRREGTPDRLAEATERVTAEVLRRCPELAADDADAYGTAATSAAVAAAARQCSERYAAEELQLLEGAADEMLDEWARPLNESLKATREACRRVADMTEVGRRAAGTPLYPQARVQQVLQAYRCAQAAMAGMARLAELEEDAEGLAAGMLGGEQPLSQVDADVVKLVERRTQLEQALRNEWNVEGIRGDEEAVDAERQRETLEALVGELYQRTGGDVETLVQNECRARIKDCVRLVREDRAKLVEAVNSLSARGELGISIVRGAVHEAVAHRALECELSSATEQIREADRRHEEAQFRSVQAQPAAWVRGAISDLVPGGEEAEEDDSKLADTSSHSAAARPAVDTAAAATADAPADDSAVAERVLQVADALVEDLTSVADQIDPLFPRRFYFLECFAVETHEVLNAQFWSVIARASLIPGKQILSLISWIEEYHGHLIKLFPTQHPLAPGAAAVSTDEDTAPFSAWPPALHLALDAPSQRLSEGYAARALEMMKHWIGNCVEVDATSLIDVYGDSNALYTQAPVDVFRIVNDEMAIVAEHAQRGNPLFVQRVCDACAAALLVYRSMSAAALDGHDADDGALERICAAANNHRRCEELAGQFAERCHAVLDQAIYAQAHRSTEPVVSRSRADASSTADTEAPTGSAALSEYSLSVDGIAHEFAVSAEHVATRACNVIFLDLDEAPGLWPRLYLHGWAAGEEEVAGSVVATVADFFGDINEFLRRDADKMAAFTECARRIADRYVAQLALLLGADRKNASNVAAAANTLTTTESTAVADADEGGSESLAHRITGGGPSRLLRAVGAARGPRITLEPNTVARLRADRQLFADYFIHDGGGSSVAITSRCLAPLDALADMLDSAGNAACFAESYAHLLAAHLAADTLQLWAPSMMERLLLALQRSAAAATPEWAAAARIECRRLWQARGQPPVHG
;
A
#
# COMPACT_ATOMS: atom_id res chain seq x y z
N MET A 1 -74.10 -32.98 26.37
CA MET A 1 -74.72 -33.10 27.72
C MET A 1 -74.77 -31.70 28.29
N GLY A 2 -75.99 -31.20 28.59
CA GLY A 2 -76.31 -29.88 29.19
C GLY A 2 -76.06 -28.67 28.26
N ALA A 3 -77.04 -28.10 27.54
CA ALA A 3 -78.16 -27.23 27.99
C ALA A 3 -77.62 -25.90 28.57
N ASP A 4 -77.98 -24.68 28.14
CA ASP A 4 -79.08 -24.17 27.33
C ASP A 4 -78.73 -22.81 26.68
N SER A 5 -79.49 -22.49 25.64
CA SER A 5 -79.57 -21.22 24.92
C SER A 5 -80.49 -20.20 25.61
N GLU A 6 -80.00 -19.01 25.93
CA GLU A 6 -80.81 -17.78 26.17
C GLU A 6 -79.94 -16.57 25.74
N SER A 7 -80.21 -15.80 24.68
CA SER A 7 -81.29 -14.82 24.50
C SER A 7 -81.37 -13.78 25.63
N SER A 8 -80.42 -12.85 25.72
CA SER A 8 -80.54 -11.68 26.60
C SER A 8 -80.83 -10.41 25.80
N CYS A 9 -82.08 -9.94 25.95
CA CYS A 9 -82.63 -8.67 25.50
C CYS A 9 -81.74 -7.47 25.80
N SER A 10 -81.61 -6.61 24.78
CA SER A 10 -81.44 -5.17 24.91
C SER A 10 -82.44 -4.61 25.94
N MET A 11 -81.94 -4.17 27.09
CA MET A 11 -82.68 -3.38 28.08
C MET A 11 -82.22 -1.92 27.92
N ASP A 12 -83.10 -1.11 27.35
CA ASP A 12 -83.00 0.34 27.29
C ASP A 12 -83.05 0.92 28.73
N PRO A 13 -81.96 1.57 29.23
CA PRO A 13 -81.91 2.09 30.60
C PRO A 13 -82.89 3.25 30.85
N LEU A 14 -83.57 3.77 29.82
CA LEU A 14 -84.52 4.88 29.93
C LEU A 14 -85.98 4.46 30.20
N ALA A 15 -86.29 3.16 30.21
CA ALA A 15 -87.66 2.66 30.43
C ALA A 15 -88.11 2.64 31.90
N HIS A 16 -87.19 2.71 32.87
CA HIS A 16 -87.52 2.67 34.31
C HIS A 16 -87.87 4.05 34.90
N TRP A 17 -87.60 5.16 34.20
CA TRP A 17 -87.77 6.52 34.77
C TRP A 17 -89.06 7.25 34.38
N ARG A 18 -89.93 6.66 33.55
CA ARG A 18 -91.17 7.33 33.05
C ARG A 18 -92.46 6.99 33.80
N ARG A 19 -92.45 6.27 34.94
CA ARG A 19 -93.70 5.81 35.61
C ARG A 19 -94.03 6.38 36.98
N GLU A 20 -93.22 7.22 37.62
CA GLU A 20 -93.58 7.78 38.94
C GLU A 20 -93.22 9.26 39.06
N GLY A 21 -94.03 10.10 38.43
CA GLY A 21 -94.08 11.54 38.69
C GLY A 21 -95.52 11.91 39.02
N THR A 22 -95.94 11.64 40.24
CA THR A 22 -97.24 12.09 40.75
C THR A 22 -97.26 13.62 40.85
N PRO A 23 -98.42 14.26 40.61
CA PRO A 23 -98.57 15.72 40.66
C PRO A 23 -98.16 16.38 41.99
N ASP A 24 -98.01 15.60 43.07
CA ASP A 24 -97.62 16.07 44.39
C ASP A 24 -96.13 16.48 44.52
N ARG A 25 -95.21 15.89 43.72
CA ARG A 25 -93.79 16.31 43.71
C ARG A 25 -93.54 17.54 42.86
N LEU A 26 -94.41 17.80 41.88
CA LEU A 26 -94.36 19.02 41.07
C LEU A 26 -94.84 20.22 41.88
N ALA A 27 -95.85 20.02 42.76
CA ALA A 27 -96.27 21.04 43.71
C ALA A 27 -95.14 21.38 44.71
N GLU A 28 -94.45 20.37 45.27
CA GLU A 28 -93.34 20.59 46.22
C GLU A 28 -92.11 21.26 45.57
N ALA A 29 -91.79 20.92 44.31
CA ALA A 29 -90.70 21.56 43.57
C ALA A 29 -91.05 22.99 43.12
N THR A 30 -92.30 23.23 42.71
CA THR A 30 -92.77 24.59 42.37
C THR A 30 -92.79 25.45 43.63
N GLU A 31 -93.22 24.93 44.77
CA GLU A 31 -93.23 25.64 46.05
C GLU A 31 -91.81 25.95 46.57
N ARG A 32 -90.83 25.04 46.41
CA ARG A 32 -89.41 25.30 46.72
C ARG A 32 -88.75 26.31 45.78
N VAL A 33 -89.06 26.27 44.50
CA VAL A 33 -88.52 27.23 43.52
C VAL A 33 -89.16 28.61 43.70
N THR A 34 -90.47 28.68 43.96
CA THR A 34 -91.15 29.94 44.30
C THR A 34 -90.64 30.51 45.63
N ALA A 35 -90.36 29.66 46.65
CA ALA A 35 -89.75 30.09 47.91
C ALA A 35 -88.29 30.58 47.74
N GLU A 36 -87.47 29.94 46.91
CA GLU A 36 -86.08 30.37 46.69
C GLU A 36 -85.99 31.62 45.81
N VAL A 37 -86.90 31.80 44.85
CA VAL A 37 -87.02 33.02 44.03
C VAL A 37 -87.49 34.21 44.87
N LEU A 38 -88.48 34.01 45.77
CA LEU A 38 -88.91 35.04 46.72
C LEU A 38 -87.85 35.35 47.79
N ARG A 39 -87.01 34.38 48.17
CA ARG A 39 -85.89 34.57 49.12
C ARG A 39 -84.75 35.41 48.54
N ARG A 40 -84.52 35.33 47.22
CA ARG A 40 -83.40 36.02 46.56
C ARG A 40 -83.76 37.32 45.85
N CYS A 41 -85.05 37.62 45.72
CA CYS A 41 -85.55 38.89 45.19
C CYS A 41 -86.50 39.57 46.21
N PRO A 42 -85.96 40.17 47.30
CA PRO A 42 -86.76 40.73 48.40
C PRO A 42 -87.67 41.91 47.99
N GLU A 43 -87.41 42.54 46.83
CA GLU A 43 -88.20 43.65 46.28
C GLU A 43 -89.62 43.23 45.85
N LEU A 44 -89.92 41.93 45.79
CA LEU A 44 -91.24 41.39 45.42
C LEU A 44 -92.15 41.08 46.62
N ALA A 45 -91.71 41.32 47.87
CA ALA A 45 -92.37 40.82 49.09
C ALA A 45 -92.97 41.89 50.04
N ALA A 46 -92.99 43.18 49.69
CA ALA A 46 -93.57 44.22 50.53
C ALA A 46 -94.25 45.33 49.71
N ASP A 47 -95.57 45.21 49.53
CA ASP A 47 -96.54 46.32 49.61
C ASP A 47 -97.97 45.76 49.48
N ASP A 48 -98.89 46.31 50.28
CA ASP A 48 -100.24 45.82 50.63
C ASP A 48 -101.05 45.11 49.51
N ALA A 49 -101.19 43.78 49.65
CA ALA A 49 -102.14 42.97 48.90
C ALA A 49 -103.45 42.81 49.69
N ASP A 50 -104.17 43.91 49.87
CA ASP A 50 -105.60 43.93 50.16
C ASP A 50 -106.33 44.89 49.20
N ALA A 51 -106.10 44.73 47.89
CA ALA A 51 -106.94 45.29 46.83
C ALA A 51 -106.69 44.62 45.45
N TYR A 52 -107.65 43.78 45.03
CA TYR A 52 -108.02 43.33 43.67
C TYR A 52 -107.07 43.57 42.47
N GLY A 53 -106.68 42.47 41.79
CA GLY A 53 -105.78 42.46 40.62
C GLY A 53 -106.42 42.45 39.22
N THR A 54 -105.57 42.35 38.19
CA THR A 54 -105.77 41.62 36.90
C THR A 54 -104.55 41.71 35.97
N ALA A 55 -104.18 40.56 35.39
CA ALA A 55 -103.44 40.27 34.14
C ALA A 55 -102.07 40.90 33.81
N ALA A 56 -101.71 42.09 34.28
CA ALA A 56 -100.45 42.75 33.90
C ALA A 56 -99.20 42.17 34.59
N THR A 57 -99.37 41.47 35.71
CA THR A 57 -98.27 40.90 36.53
C THR A 57 -97.74 39.56 36.03
N SER A 58 -98.50 38.78 35.24
CA SER A 58 -98.06 37.46 34.73
C SER A 58 -97.00 37.58 33.62
N ALA A 59 -97.13 38.56 32.73
CA ALA A 59 -96.18 38.78 31.64
C ALA A 59 -94.83 39.31 32.14
N ALA A 60 -94.84 40.16 33.17
CA ALA A 60 -93.62 40.71 33.78
C ALA A 60 -92.83 39.61 34.52
N VAL A 61 -93.52 38.71 35.23
CA VAL A 61 -92.89 37.57 35.91
C VAL A 61 -92.32 36.56 34.90
N ALA A 62 -93.02 36.28 33.79
CA ALA A 62 -92.51 35.39 32.74
C ALA A 62 -91.30 35.97 31.97
N ALA A 63 -91.28 37.29 31.73
CA ALA A 63 -90.14 37.97 31.12
C ALA A 63 -88.91 38.00 32.05
N ALA A 64 -89.12 38.27 33.35
CA ALA A 64 -88.06 38.21 34.35
C ALA A 64 -87.51 36.78 34.52
N ALA A 65 -88.37 35.75 34.47
CA ALA A 65 -87.95 34.35 34.53
C ALA A 65 -87.12 33.93 33.29
N ARG A 66 -87.48 34.39 32.07
CA ARG A 66 -86.67 34.17 30.87
C ARG A 66 -85.32 34.87 30.95
N GLN A 67 -85.29 36.13 31.37
CA GLN A 67 -84.04 36.88 31.48
C GLN A 67 -83.11 36.31 32.56
N CYS A 68 -83.66 35.82 33.68
CA CYS A 68 -82.89 35.05 34.66
C CYS A 68 -82.40 33.72 34.09
N SER A 69 -83.23 32.99 33.33
CA SER A 69 -82.83 31.72 32.70
C SER A 69 -81.72 31.89 31.65
N GLU A 70 -81.78 32.94 30.82
CA GLU A 70 -80.77 33.23 29.80
C GLU A 70 -79.45 33.68 30.43
N ARG A 71 -79.52 34.49 31.49
CA ARG A 71 -78.35 34.93 32.25
C ARG A 71 -77.69 33.77 33.01
N TYR A 72 -78.50 32.87 33.58
CA TYR A 72 -78.00 31.67 34.24
C TYR A 72 -77.41 30.67 33.24
N ALA A 73 -78.02 30.50 32.06
CA ALA A 73 -77.46 29.67 30.99
C ALA A 73 -76.15 30.23 30.41
N ALA A 74 -76.01 31.56 30.35
CA ALA A 74 -74.78 32.22 29.95
C ALA A 74 -73.68 32.08 31.01
N GLU A 75 -74.01 32.22 32.30
CA GLU A 75 -73.07 32.02 33.42
C GLU A 75 -72.63 30.55 33.52
N GLU A 76 -73.53 29.57 33.32
CA GLU A 76 -73.13 28.16 33.25
C GLU A 76 -72.32 27.84 31.98
N LEU A 77 -72.63 28.45 30.83
CA LEU A 77 -71.82 28.28 29.62
C LEU A 77 -70.41 28.85 29.84
N GLN A 78 -70.27 29.99 30.51
CA GLN A 78 -68.98 30.57 30.86
C GLN A 78 -68.21 29.72 31.87
N LEU A 79 -68.90 29.06 32.81
CA LEU A 79 -68.31 28.06 33.71
C LEU A 79 -67.88 26.79 32.96
N LEU A 80 -68.63 26.36 31.94
CA LEU A 80 -68.28 25.22 31.10
C LEU A 80 -67.12 25.53 30.14
N GLU A 81 -67.10 26.72 29.55
CA GLU A 81 -65.98 27.21 28.72
C GLU A 81 -64.73 27.38 29.60
N GLY A 82 -64.85 27.98 30.79
CA GLY A 82 -63.76 28.08 31.76
C GLY A 82 -63.27 26.72 32.27
N ALA A 83 -64.16 25.76 32.52
CA ALA A 83 -63.78 24.40 32.92
C ALA A 83 -63.19 23.58 31.76
N ALA A 84 -63.58 23.86 30.51
CA ALA A 84 -63.00 23.26 29.32
C ALA A 84 -61.60 23.84 29.02
N ASP A 85 -61.42 25.15 29.21
CA ASP A 85 -60.13 25.84 29.09
C ASP A 85 -59.17 25.44 30.22
N GLU A 86 -59.61 25.36 31.48
CA GLU A 86 -58.84 24.77 32.58
C GLU A 86 -58.53 23.28 32.32
N MET A 87 -59.47 22.55 31.72
CA MET A 87 -59.21 21.18 31.27
C MET A 87 -58.19 21.09 30.14
N LEU A 88 -57.96 22.13 29.34
CA LEU A 88 -56.94 22.13 28.28
C LEU A 88 -55.58 22.60 28.82
N ASP A 89 -55.56 23.51 29.79
CA ASP A 89 -54.35 24.03 30.43
C ASP A 89 -53.78 23.10 31.53
N GLU A 90 -54.59 22.25 32.19
CA GLU A 90 -54.17 21.40 33.34
C GLU A 90 -54.07 19.88 33.07
N TRP A 91 -53.65 19.44 31.86
CA TRP A 91 -53.47 17.98 31.54
C TRP A 91 -52.43 17.24 32.42
N ALA A 92 -51.75 17.90 33.36
CA ALA A 92 -50.68 17.33 34.19
C ALA A 92 -51.09 16.87 35.61
N ARG A 93 -52.36 16.96 36.02
CA ARG A 93 -52.87 16.51 37.35
C ARG A 93 -53.84 15.32 37.24
N PRO A 94 -54.16 14.60 38.35
CA PRO A 94 -54.89 13.32 38.25
C PRO A 94 -56.27 13.51 37.61
N LEU A 95 -56.39 13.09 36.35
CA LEU A 95 -57.54 13.24 35.45
C LEU A 95 -58.89 12.78 36.05
N ASN A 96 -58.88 11.94 37.08
CA ASN A 96 -60.05 11.30 37.65
C ASN A 96 -61.05 12.27 38.32
N GLU A 97 -60.58 13.35 38.97
CA GLU A 97 -61.49 14.30 39.62
C GLU A 97 -62.10 15.28 38.61
N SER A 98 -61.31 15.82 37.68
CA SER A 98 -61.80 16.69 36.60
C SER A 98 -62.78 15.98 35.69
N LEU A 99 -62.54 14.72 35.30
CA LEU A 99 -63.49 13.99 34.46
C LEU A 99 -64.79 13.59 35.17
N LYS A 100 -64.76 13.44 36.50
CA LYS A 100 -65.98 13.27 37.29
C LYS A 100 -66.80 14.56 37.30
N ALA A 101 -66.14 15.71 37.47
CA ALA A 101 -66.75 17.02 37.36
C ALA A 101 -67.30 17.29 35.95
N THR A 102 -66.54 16.97 34.89
CA THR A 102 -66.94 17.13 33.48
C THR A 102 -68.05 16.15 33.08
N ARG A 103 -68.05 14.92 33.60
CA ARG A 103 -69.16 13.97 33.44
C ARG A 103 -70.44 14.54 34.02
N GLU A 104 -70.34 15.11 35.22
CA GLU A 104 -71.47 15.69 35.94
C GLU A 104 -71.92 17.01 35.30
N ALA A 105 -71.02 17.77 34.69
CA ALA A 105 -71.31 18.96 33.91
C ALA A 105 -71.96 18.62 32.56
N CYS A 106 -71.44 17.66 31.80
CA CYS A 106 -72.06 17.16 30.56
C CYS A 106 -73.44 16.54 30.81
N ARG A 107 -73.60 15.84 31.95
CA ARG A 107 -74.89 15.30 32.38
C ARG A 107 -75.87 16.42 32.72
N ARG A 108 -75.41 17.46 33.43
CA ARG A 108 -76.20 18.68 33.70
C ARG A 108 -76.59 19.41 32.42
N VAL A 109 -75.69 19.55 31.44
CA VAL A 109 -75.99 20.15 30.13
C VAL A 109 -76.98 19.31 29.33
N ALA A 110 -76.83 17.98 29.32
CA ALA A 110 -77.77 17.08 28.65
C ALA A 110 -79.17 17.15 29.30
N ASP A 111 -79.22 17.11 30.63
CA ASP A 111 -80.45 17.24 31.42
C ASP A 111 -81.09 18.62 31.21
N MET A 112 -80.31 19.71 31.17
CA MET A 112 -80.80 21.07 30.88
C MET A 112 -81.23 21.26 29.43
N THR A 113 -80.57 20.62 28.47
CA THR A 113 -80.98 20.66 27.06
C THR A 113 -82.31 19.91 26.86
N GLU A 114 -82.51 18.79 27.56
CA GLU A 114 -83.75 18.02 27.58
C GLU A 114 -84.88 18.79 28.29
N VAL A 115 -84.58 19.46 29.41
CA VAL A 115 -85.50 20.35 30.14
C VAL A 115 -85.88 21.56 29.29
N GLY A 116 -84.92 22.21 28.63
CA GLY A 116 -85.16 23.31 27.69
C GLY A 116 -86.00 22.91 26.48
N ARG A 117 -85.73 21.72 25.91
CA ARG A 117 -86.51 21.17 24.80
C ARG A 117 -87.97 20.90 25.21
N ARG A 118 -88.22 20.46 26.44
CA ARG A 118 -89.58 20.24 26.98
C ARG A 118 -90.29 21.52 27.42
N ALA A 119 -89.56 22.54 27.85
CA ALA A 119 -90.13 23.81 28.33
C ALA A 119 -90.36 24.86 27.23
N ALA A 120 -89.53 24.90 26.18
CA ALA A 120 -89.51 26.01 25.21
C ALA A 120 -89.66 25.58 23.73
N GLY A 121 -89.65 24.28 23.40
CA GLY A 121 -89.83 23.78 22.03
C GLY A 121 -88.60 23.90 21.11
N THR A 122 -87.51 24.51 21.56
CA THR A 122 -86.20 24.56 20.89
C THR A 122 -85.09 24.22 21.88
N PRO A 123 -84.02 23.52 21.46
CA PRO A 123 -82.88 23.24 22.34
C PRO A 123 -82.17 24.55 22.72
N LEU A 124 -81.85 24.72 24.00
CA LEU A 124 -81.21 25.92 24.56
C LEU A 124 -79.75 26.12 24.09
N TYR A 125 -79.11 25.08 23.55
CA TYR A 125 -77.75 25.12 23.02
C TYR A 125 -77.70 24.63 21.57
N PRO A 126 -76.81 25.19 20.71
CA PRO A 126 -76.58 24.66 19.38
C PRO A 126 -76.15 23.19 19.48
N GLN A 127 -76.89 22.30 18.82
CA GLN A 127 -76.66 20.85 18.86
C GLN A 127 -75.21 20.48 18.47
N ALA A 128 -74.59 21.29 17.60
CA ALA A 128 -73.19 21.16 17.21
C ALA A 128 -72.22 21.32 18.40
N ARG A 129 -72.38 22.35 19.24
CA ARG A 129 -71.50 22.57 20.41
C ARG A 129 -71.65 21.49 21.47
N VAL A 130 -72.87 21.02 21.73
CA VAL A 130 -73.09 19.90 22.66
C VAL A 130 -72.46 18.62 22.12
N GLN A 131 -72.53 18.38 20.81
CA GLN A 131 -71.84 17.25 20.19
C GLN A 131 -70.32 17.38 20.25
N GLN A 132 -69.75 18.58 20.04
CA GLN A 132 -68.32 18.83 20.22
C GLN A 132 -67.86 18.56 21.66
N VAL A 133 -68.58 19.04 22.67
CA VAL A 133 -68.26 18.77 24.08
C VAL A 133 -68.39 17.29 24.43
N LEU A 134 -69.44 16.61 23.95
CA LEU A 134 -69.60 15.16 24.14
C LEU A 134 -68.52 14.36 23.40
N GLN A 135 -68.05 14.83 22.25
CA GLN A 135 -66.96 14.22 21.50
C GLN A 135 -65.63 14.43 22.21
N ALA A 136 -65.32 15.64 22.68
CA ALA A 136 -64.16 15.92 23.52
C ALA A 136 -64.16 15.07 24.81
N TYR A 137 -65.33 14.92 25.45
CA TYR A 137 -65.48 14.04 26.62
C TYR A 137 -65.24 12.56 26.28
N ARG A 138 -65.72 12.07 25.14
CA ARG A 138 -65.45 10.71 24.67
C ARG A 138 -63.97 10.51 24.35
N CYS A 139 -63.33 11.48 23.70
CA CYS A 139 -61.90 11.46 23.43
C CYS A 139 -61.08 11.45 24.73
N ALA A 140 -61.49 12.21 25.74
CA ALA A 140 -60.85 12.22 27.06
C ALA A 140 -61.06 10.89 27.83
N GLN A 141 -62.25 10.27 27.73
CA GLN A 141 -62.48 8.94 28.29
C GLN A 141 -61.65 7.85 27.59
N ALA A 142 -61.58 7.89 26.26
CA ALA A 142 -60.75 7.03 25.43
C ALA A 142 -59.26 7.20 25.80
N ALA A 143 -58.79 8.43 25.94
CA ALA A 143 -57.42 8.74 26.35
C ALA A 143 -57.12 8.18 27.76
N MET A 144 -58.02 8.32 28.74
CA MET A 144 -57.83 7.72 30.07
C MET A 144 -57.78 6.19 30.05
N ALA A 145 -58.71 5.55 29.32
CA ALA A 145 -58.70 4.11 29.15
C ALA A 145 -57.41 3.65 28.45
N GLY A 146 -56.93 4.45 27.51
CA GLY A 146 -55.63 4.30 26.86
C GLY A 146 -54.47 4.38 27.85
N MET A 147 -54.44 5.41 28.71
CA MET A 147 -53.39 5.63 29.71
C MET A 147 -53.35 4.53 30.79
N ALA A 148 -54.50 3.98 31.18
CA ALA A 148 -54.54 2.86 32.13
C ALA A 148 -53.96 1.58 31.50
N ARG A 149 -54.34 1.29 30.25
CA ARG A 149 -53.76 0.17 29.49
C ARG A 149 -52.28 0.37 29.18
N LEU A 150 -51.87 1.63 29.00
CA LEU A 150 -50.47 2.01 28.85
C LEU A 150 -49.68 1.69 30.12
N ALA A 151 -50.16 2.07 31.31
CA ALA A 151 -49.49 1.76 32.56
C ALA A 151 -49.35 0.24 32.78
N GLU A 152 -50.35 -0.56 32.41
CA GLU A 152 -50.24 -2.03 32.42
C GLU A 152 -49.16 -2.53 31.44
N LEU A 153 -49.07 -1.95 30.23
CA LEU A 153 -48.02 -2.29 29.27
C LEU A 153 -46.62 -1.87 29.73
N GLU A 154 -46.49 -0.74 30.44
CA GLU A 154 -45.24 -0.28 31.06
C GLU A 154 -44.81 -1.24 32.17
N GLU A 155 -45.71 -1.65 33.06
CA GLU A 155 -45.40 -2.62 34.12
C GLU A 155 -45.01 -3.99 33.54
N ASP A 156 -45.72 -4.46 32.51
CA ASP A 156 -45.37 -5.68 31.79
C ASP A 156 -43.99 -5.56 31.11
N ALA A 157 -43.68 -4.40 30.52
CA ALA A 157 -42.39 -4.12 29.87
C ALA A 157 -41.23 -4.04 30.87
N GLU A 158 -41.40 -3.32 31.97
CA GLU A 158 -40.43 -3.22 33.07
C GLU A 158 -40.19 -4.58 33.71
N GLY A 159 -41.25 -5.37 33.92
CA GLY A 159 -41.17 -6.75 34.40
C GLY A 159 -40.37 -7.64 33.45
N LEU A 160 -40.59 -7.52 32.15
CA LEU A 160 -39.83 -8.27 31.14
C LEU A 160 -38.36 -7.86 31.11
N ALA A 161 -38.07 -6.55 31.14
CA ALA A 161 -36.72 -6.01 31.16
C ALA A 161 -35.95 -6.47 32.41
N ALA A 162 -36.58 -6.42 33.57
CA ALA A 162 -36.00 -6.90 34.83
C ALA A 162 -35.72 -8.41 34.78
N GLY A 163 -36.64 -9.20 34.22
CA GLY A 163 -36.47 -10.65 34.02
C GLY A 163 -35.30 -11.00 33.10
N MET A 164 -35.11 -10.23 32.01
CA MET A 164 -33.95 -10.36 31.13
C MET A 164 -32.63 -10.05 31.83
N LEU A 165 -32.57 -8.92 32.55
CA LEU A 165 -31.36 -8.51 33.28
C LEU A 165 -30.99 -9.48 34.42
N GLY A 166 -31.98 -10.19 34.98
CA GLY A 166 -31.78 -11.24 35.97
C GLY A 166 -31.26 -12.57 35.40
N GLY A 167 -31.32 -12.76 34.06
CA GLY A 167 -30.91 -14.00 33.40
C GLY A 167 -31.79 -15.23 33.73
N GLU A 168 -32.97 -15.02 34.33
CA GLU A 168 -33.82 -16.10 34.85
C GLU A 168 -34.76 -16.68 33.78
N GLN A 169 -34.96 -15.99 32.64
CA GLN A 169 -35.91 -16.39 31.60
C GLN A 169 -35.23 -16.79 30.28
N PRO A 170 -35.69 -17.87 29.61
CA PRO A 170 -35.22 -18.23 28.28
C PRO A 170 -35.63 -17.18 27.24
N LEU A 171 -34.74 -16.88 26.29
CA LEU A 171 -34.91 -15.82 25.30
C LEU A 171 -36.13 -16.08 24.39
N SER A 172 -36.52 -17.33 24.14
CA SER A 172 -37.72 -17.69 23.38
C SER A 172 -39.00 -17.28 24.11
N GLN A 173 -39.00 -17.36 25.44
CA GLN A 173 -40.13 -16.96 26.25
C GLN A 173 -40.24 -15.44 26.27
N VAL A 174 -39.10 -14.76 26.51
CA VAL A 174 -39.01 -13.30 26.43
C VAL A 174 -39.45 -12.81 25.05
N ASP A 175 -38.98 -13.43 23.97
CA ASP A 175 -39.35 -13.05 22.61
C ASP A 175 -40.85 -13.22 22.35
N ALA A 176 -41.45 -14.32 22.79
CA ALA A 176 -42.89 -14.55 22.69
C ALA A 176 -43.68 -13.50 23.50
N ASP A 177 -43.17 -13.07 24.65
CA ASP A 177 -43.82 -12.08 25.49
C ASP A 177 -43.62 -10.65 24.94
N VAL A 178 -42.48 -10.34 24.31
CA VAL A 178 -42.29 -9.10 23.53
C VAL A 178 -43.25 -9.05 22.36
N VAL A 179 -43.43 -10.15 21.62
CA VAL A 179 -44.39 -10.21 20.50
C VAL A 179 -45.80 -9.93 21.01
N LYS A 180 -46.23 -10.52 22.13
CA LYS A 180 -47.52 -10.20 22.75
C LYS A 180 -47.62 -8.74 23.20
N LEU A 181 -46.55 -8.18 23.73
CA LEU A 181 -46.50 -6.80 24.17
C LEU A 181 -46.64 -5.85 22.98
N VAL A 182 -45.93 -6.12 21.88
CA VAL A 182 -46.07 -5.40 20.61
C VAL A 182 -47.47 -5.55 20.03
N GLU A 183 -48.05 -6.75 20.03
CA GLU A 183 -49.43 -6.96 19.59
C GLU A 183 -50.44 -6.17 20.43
N ARG A 184 -50.33 -6.20 21.76
CA ARG A 184 -51.19 -5.41 22.66
C ARG A 184 -50.99 -3.92 22.47
N ARG A 185 -49.75 -3.47 22.22
CA ARG A 185 -49.43 -2.08 21.88
C ARG A 185 -50.08 -1.68 20.56
N THR A 186 -49.94 -2.47 19.50
CA THR A 186 -50.57 -2.20 18.20
C THR A 186 -52.10 -2.21 18.30
N GLN A 187 -52.68 -3.12 19.10
CA GLN A 187 -54.11 -3.10 19.39
C GLN A 187 -54.53 -1.83 20.13
N LEU A 188 -53.71 -1.34 21.07
CA LEU A 188 -53.95 -0.08 21.78
C LEU A 188 -53.84 1.12 20.85
N GLU A 189 -52.80 1.18 20.02
CA GLU A 189 -52.62 2.22 19.00
C GLU A 189 -53.81 2.23 18.03
N GLN A 190 -54.25 1.06 17.57
CA GLN A 190 -55.38 0.96 16.66
C GLN A 190 -56.71 1.28 17.34
N ALA A 191 -56.89 0.91 18.62
CA ALA A 191 -58.05 1.31 19.41
C ALA A 191 -58.09 2.83 19.59
N LEU A 192 -56.96 3.46 19.93
CA LEU A 192 -56.84 4.91 20.05
C LEU A 192 -57.13 5.61 18.73
N ARG A 193 -56.57 5.13 17.61
CA ARG A 193 -56.84 5.66 16.26
C ARG A 193 -58.32 5.50 15.88
N ASN A 194 -58.94 4.36 16.18
CA ASN A 194 -60.35 4.09 15.89
C ASN A 194 -61.29 4.92 16.77
N GLU A 195 -60.96 5.12 18.05
CA GLU A 195 -61.76 5.91 18.98
C GLU A 195 -61.63 7.42 18.72
N TRP A 196 -60.48 7.86 18.19
CA TRP A 196 -60.27 9.25 17.79
C TRP A 196 -60.78 9.61 16.38
N ASN A 197 -61.27 8.63 15.61
CA ASN A 197 -61.78 8.72 14.23
C ASN A 197 -61.89 10.16 13.65
N VAL A 198 -60.74 10.70 13.23
CA VAL A 198 -60.58 12.10 12.78
C VAL A 198 -61.24 12.30 11.40
N GLU A 199 -61.50 11.22 10.66
CA GLU A 199 -62.08 11.27 9.30
C GLU A 199 -63.52 11.81 9.25
N GLY A 200 -64.21 11.90 10.40
CA GLY A 200 -65.57 12.44 10.50
C GLY A 200 -65.67 13.98 10.56
N ILE A 201 -64.56 14.69 10.76
CA ILE A 201 -64.53 16.14 10.95
C ILE A 201 -64.28 16.83 9.60
N ARG A 202 -65.35 17.14 8.85
CA ARG A 202 -65.28 17.88 7.57
C ARG A 202 -65.87 19.28 7.72
N GLY A 203 -65.04 20.22 8.17
CA GLY A 203 -65.28 21.66 8.11
C GLY A 203 -63.95 22.41 7.96
N ASP A 204 -63.89 23.43 7.10
CA ASP A 204 -62.63 24.11 6.71
C ASP A 204 -61.91 24.83 7.87
N GLU A 205 -62.60 25.19 8.96
CA GLU A 205 -61.97 25.70 10.20
C GLU A 205 -61.62 24.57 11.19
N GLU A 206 -62.28 23.41 11.11
CA GLU A 206 -62.01 22.26 11.97
C GLU A 206 -60.80 21.42 11.48
N ALA A 207 -60.31 21.68 10.27
CA ALA A 207 -59.15 21.02 9.69
C ALA A 207 -57.84 21.34 10.44
N VAL A 208 -57.70 22.56 10.98
CA VAL A 208 -56.51 22.98 11.73
C VAL A 208 -56.46 22.31 13.11
N ASP A 209 -57.62 22.21 13.78
CA ASP A 209 -57.71 21.53 15.07
C ASP A 209 -57.60 20.00 14.93
N ALA A 210 -58.13 19.43 13.84
CA ALA A 210 -57.96 18.02 13.52
C ALA A 210 -56.47 17.65 13.27
N GLU A 211 -55.73 18.51 12.56
CA GLU A 211 -54.29 18.29 12.33
C GLU A 211 -53.48 18.41 13.64
N ARG A 212 -53.80 19.38 14.50
CA ARG A 212 -53.15 19.54 15.81
C ARG A 212 -53.44 18.38 16.75
N GLN A 213 -54.67 17.84 16.71
CA GLN A 213 -55.04 16.62 17.43
C GLN A 213 -54.30 15.41 16.88
N ARG A 214 -54.14 15.31 15.56
CA ARG A 214 -53.36 14.26 14.92
C ARG A 214 -51.89 14.32 15.33
N GLU A 215 -51.25 15.48 15.29
CA GLU A 215 -49.87 15.69 15.76
C GLU A 215 -49.72 15.28 17.24
N THR A 216 -50.70 15.61 18.07
CA THR A 216 -50.71 15.24 19.49
C THR A 216 -50.86 13.71 19.68
N LEU A 217 -51.70 13.06 18.86
CA LEU A 217 -51.81 11.58 18.85
C LEU A 217 -50.49 10.95 18.41
N GLU A 218 -49.88 11.46 17.34
CA GLU A 218 -48.62 10.94 16.81
C GLU A 218 -47.48 11.13 17.83
N ALA A 219 -47.43 12.25 18.55
CA ALA A 219 -46.49 12.49 19.64
C ALA A 219 -46.72 11.52 20.82
N LEU A 220 -47.98 11.33 21.24
CA LEU A 220 -48.35 10.37 22.29
C LEU A 220 -48.01 8.93 21.89
N VAL A 221 -48.28 8.53 20.64
CA VAL A 221 -47.91 7.21 20.10
C VAL A 221 -46.38 7.06 20.05
N GLY A 222 -45.64 8.13 19.74
CA GLY A 222 -44.18 8.14 19.82
C GLY A 222 -43.66 7.96 21.26
N GLU A 223 -44.25 8.66 22.23
CA GLU A 223 -43.88 8.54 23.66
C GLU A 223 -44.26 7.15 24.22
N LEU A 224 -45.42 6.62 23.82
CA LEU A 224 -45.87 5.25 24.04
C LEU A 224 -44.83 4.24 23.57
N TYR A 225 -44.29 4.44 22.37
CA TYR A 225 -43.27 3.57 21.79
C TYR A 225 -41.98 3.57 22.62
N GLN A 226 -41.55 4.74 23.05
CA GLN A 226 -40.36 4.89 23.89
C GLN A 226 -40.54 4.24 25.27
N ARG A 227 -41.71 4.37 25.90
CA ARG A 227 -41.94 3.89 27.28
C ARG A 227 -42.27 2.41 27.39
N THR A 228 -42.93 1.81 26.40
CA THR A 228 -43.48 0.44 26.54
C THR A 228 -42.69 -0.65 25.83
N GLY A 229 -41.82 -0.34 24.87
CA GLY A 229 -41.25 -1.40 24.03
C GLY A 229 -39.91 -1.12 23.38
N GLY A 230 -39.54 0.15 23.17
CA GLY A 230 -38.24 0.51 22.62
C GLY A 230 -37.07 -0.11 23.41
N ASP A 231 -37.10 -0.01 24.73
CA ASP A 231 -36.03 -0.54 25.58
C ASP A 231 -36.01 -2.07 25.64
N VAL A 232 -37.17 -2.73 25.71
CA VAL A 232 -37.25 -4.21 25.79
C VAL A 232 -36.87 -4.85 24.46
N GLU A 233 -37.33 -4.30 23.34
CA GLU A 233 -36.94 -4.79 22.01
C GLU A 233 -35.43 -4.57 21.80
N THR A 234 -34.89 -3.42 22.20
CA THR A 234 -33.45 -3.15 22.18
C THR A 234 -32.67 -4.10 23.10
N LEU A 235 -33.21 -4.46 24.26
CA LEU A 235 -32.61 -5.47 25.15
C LEU A 235 -32.57 -6.85 24.49
N VAL A 236 -33.66 -7.30 23.86
CA VAL A 236 -33.68 -8.57 23.12
C VAL A 236 -32.70 -8.54 21.94
N GLN A 237 -32.63 -7.42 21.21
CA GLN A 237 -31.66 -7.24 20.12
C GLN A 237 -30.22 -7.29 20.64
N ASN A 238 -29.93 -6.61 21.76
CA ASN A 238 -28.61 -6.60 22.40
C ASN A 238 -28.23 -7.99 22.93
N GLU A 239 -29.16 -8.74 23.50
CA GLU A 239 -28.94 -10.11 23.97
C GLU A 239 -28.71 -11.06 22.78
N CYS A 240 -29.50 -10.96 21.71
CA CYS A 240 -29.27 -11.71 20.47
C CYS A 240 -27.90 -11.36 19.87
N ARG A 241 -27.56 -10.07 19.82
CA ARG A 241 -26.26 -9.56 19.35
C ARG A 241 -25.11 -10.11 20.18
N ALA A 242 -25.22 -10.10 21.52
CA ALA A 242 -24.21 -10.65 22.43
C ALA A 242 -24.02 -12.16 22.22
N ARG A 243 -25.11 -12.91 22.02
CA ARG A 243 -25.03 -14.35 21.71
C ARG A 243 -24.43 -14.64 20.34
N ILE A 244 -24.69 -13.82 19.32
CA ILE A 244 -24.02 -13.98 18.02
C ILE A 244 -22.55 -13.59 18.12
N LYS A 245 -22.23 -12.53 18.87
CA LYS A 245 -20.84 -12.12 19.12
C LYS A 245 -20.01 -13.28 19.69
N ASP A 246 -20.60 -14.07 20.58
CA ASP A 246 -19.97 -15.25 21.19
C ASP A 246 -20.30 -16.58 20.48
N CYS A 247 -20.74 -16.56 19.21
CA CYS A 247 -21.29 -17.74 18.54
C CYS A 247 -20.34 -18.94 18.48
N VAL A 248 -19.03 -18.72 18.26
CA VAL A 248 -18.01 -19.79 18.21
C VAL A 248 -17.84 -20.47 19.57
N ARG A 249 -17.87 -19.70 20.66
CA ARG A 249 -17.82 -20.26 22.01
C ARG A 249 -19.13 -20.97 22.35
N LEU A 250 -20.26 -20.32 22.05
CA LEU A 250 -21.59 -20.85 22.35
C LEU A 250 -21.94 -22.12 21.57
N VAL A 251 -21.50 -22.29 20.32
CA VAL A 251 -21.77 -23.55 19.60
C VAL A 251 -21.07 -24.74 20.26
N ARG A 252 -19.92 -24.51 20.90
CA ARG A 252 -19.14 -25.52 21.64
C ARG A 252 -19.72 -25.79 23.03
N GLU A 253 -20.19 -24.75 23.73
CA GLU A 253 -20.66 -24.84 25.12
C GLU A 253 -22.17 -25.12 25.24
N ASP A 254 -23.00 -24.41 24.47
CA ASP A 254 -24.46 -24.38 24.61
C ASP A 254 -25.15 -23.99 23.29
N ARG A 255 -25.12 -24.92 22.33
CA ARG A 255 -25.72 -24.75 20.99
C ARG A 255 -27.20 -24.33 21.03
N ALA A 256 -27.94 -24.69 22.08
CA ALA A 256 -29.36 -24.37 22.20
C ALA A 256 -29.59 -22.86 22.33
N LYS A 257 -28.76 -22.14 23.10
CA LYS A 257 -28.86 -20.68 23.26
C LYS A 257 -28.60 -19.92 21.96
N LEU A 258 -27.71 -20.44 21.11
CA LEU A 258 -27.44 -19.88 19.80
C LEU A 258 -28.64 -20.08 18.86
N VAL A 259 -29.20 -21.29 18.80
CA VAL A 259 -30.40 -21.58 17.98
C VAL A 259 -31.59 -20.70 18.42
N GLU A 260 -31.75 -20.48 19.72
CA GLU A 260 -32.78 -19.59 20.27
C GLU A 260 -32.63 -18.14 19.76
N ALA A 261 -31.40 -17.60 19.79
CA ALA A 261 -31.11 -16.27 19.27
C ALA A 261 -31.35 -16.18 17.75
N VAL A 262 -30.95 -17.20 16.98
CA VAL A 262 -31.16 -17.24 15.53
C VAL A 262 -32.65 -17.27 15.16
N ASN A 263 -33.45 -18.03 15.90
CA ASN A 263 -34.90 -18.08 15.69
C ASN A 263 -35.56 -16.73 16.00
N SER A 264 -35.15 -16.09 17.09
CA SER A 264 -35.61 -14.75 17.47
C SER A 264 -35.27 -13.70 16.40
N LEU A 265 -34.04 -13.69 15.88
CA LEU A 265 -33.65 -12.78 14.80
C LEU A 265 -34.34 -13.11 13.47
N SER A 266 -34.61 -14.38 13.21
CA SER A 266 -35.36 -14.81 12.02
C SER A 266 -36.79 -14.27 11.99
N ALA A 267 -37.41 -14.05 13.15
CA ALA A 267 -38.73 -13.43 13.22
C ALA A 267 -38.73 -11.95 12.82
N ARG A 268 -37.56 -11.27 12.86
CA ARG A 268 -37.42 -9.81 12.73
C ARG A 268 -37.08 -9.31 11.31
N GLY A 269 -37.02 -10.19 10.31
CA GLY A 269 -36.79 -9.80 8.91
C GLY A 269 -35.48 -9.04 8.69
N GLU A 270 -35.53 -7.91 7.98
CA GLU A 270 -34.37 -7.06 7.62
C GLU A 270 -33.60 -6.52 8.84
N LEU A 271 -34.31 -6.19 9.92
CA LEU A 271 -33.69 -5.71 11.15
C LEU A 271 -32.79 -6.81 11.76
N GLY A 272 -33.26 -8.06 11.70
CA GLY A 272 -32.46 -9.21 12.10
C GLY A 272 -31.16 -9.32 11.29
N ILE A 273 -31.21 -9.08 9.97
CA ILE A 273 -30.04 -9.13 9.09
C ILE A 273 -29.00 -8.07 9.49
N SER A 274 -29.46 -6.83 9.74
CA SER A 274 -28.59 -5.73 10.20
C SER A 274 -27.91 -6.07 11.54
N ILE A 275 -28.66 -6.63 12.49
CA ILE A 275 -28.12 -7.04 13.81
C ILE A 275 -27.10 -8.16 13.65
N VAL A 276 -27.39 -9.19 12.86
CA VAL A 276 -26.45 -10.29 12.59
C VAL A 276 -25.15 -9.74 12.03
N ARG A 277 -25.21 -8.85 11.02
CA ARG A 277 -24.02 -8.25 10.42
C ARG A 277 -23.20 -7.44 11.43
N GLY A 278 -23.85 -6.59 12.21
CA GLY A 278 -23.19 -5.81 13.26
C GLY A 278 -22.60 -6.68 14.38
N ALA A 279 -23.23 -7.81 14.69
CA ALA A 279 -22.74 -8.78 15.67
C ALA A 279 -21.53 -9.57 15.14
N VAL A 280 -21.54 -9.95 13.86
CA VAL A 280 -20.43 -10.66 13.21
C VAL A 280 -19.18 -9.78 13.16
N HIS A 281 -19.32 -8.49 12.78
CA HIS A 281 -18.21 -7.54 12.83
C HIS A 281 -17.59 -7.47 14.24
N GLU A 282 -18.43 -7.34 15.27
CA GLU A 282 -17.97 -7.32 16.66
C GLU A 282 -17.36 -8.65 17.10
N ALA A 283 -17.88 -9.79 16.64
CA ALA A 283 -17.34 -11.12 16.95
C ALA A 283 -15.89 -11.25 16.46
N VAL A 284 -15.66 -10.94 15.17
CA VAL A 284 -14.36 -11.03 14.53
C VAL A 284 -13.38 -10.03 15.15
N ALA A 285 -13.80 -8.77 15.32
CA ALA A 285 -12.95 -7.73 15.92
C ALA A 285 -12.57 -8.06 17.37
N HIS A 286 -13.52 -8.55 18.16
CA HIS A 286 -13.28 -8.95 19.55
C HIS A 286 -12.32 -10.14 19.61
N ARG A 287 -12.50 -11.13 18.74
CA ARG A 287 -11.62 -12.30 18.67
C ARG A 287 -10.18 -11.92 18.35
N ALA A 288 -9.97 -11.02 17.39
CA ALA A 288 -8.65 -10.52 17.06
C ALA A 288 -7.98 -9.82 18.26
N LEU A 289 -8.73 -8.94 18.95
CA LEU A 289 -8.27 -8.23 20.13
C LEU A 289 -7.93 -9.18 21.30
N GLU A 290 -8.75 -10.20 21.54
CA GLU A 290 -8.47 -11.23 22.55
C GLU A 290 -7.17 -11.97 22.27
N CYS A 291 -6.91 -12.33 21.01
CA CYS A 291 -5.68 -13.01 20.61
C CYS A 291 -4.45 -12.10 20.81
N GLU A 292 -4.56 -10.82 20.43
CA GLU A 292 -3.50 -9.84 20.68
C GLU A 292 -3.20 -9.66 22.17
N LEU A 293 -4.23 -9.53 23.01
CA LEU A 293 -4.11 -9.40 24.46
C LEU A 293 -3.51 -10.66 25.09
N SER A 294 -3.93 -11.85 24.65
CA SER A 294 -3.38 -13.12 25.12
C SER A 294 -1.89 -13.23 24.78
N SER A 295 -1.53 -12.91 23.53
CA SER A 295 -0.14 -12.93 23.08
C SER A 295 0.72 -11.91 23.84
N ALA A 296 0.23 -10.69 24.04
CA ALA A 296 0.91 -9.67 24.83
C ALA A 296 1.11 -10.12 26.30
N THR A 297 0.11 -10.75 26.90
CA THR A 297 0.18 -11.27 28.27
C THR A 297 1.21 -12.39 28.39
N GLU A 298 1.30 -13.28 27.40
CA GLU A 298 2.30 -14.35 27.36
C GLU A 298 3.72 -13.80 27.20
N GLN A 299 3.91 -12.77 26.37
CA GLN A 299 5.20 -12.08 26.22
C GLN A 299 5.65 -11.41 27.53
N ILE A 300 4.73 -10.79 28.27
CA ILE A 300 5.02 -10.22 29.59
C ILE A 300 5.47 -11.33 30.57
N ARG A 301 4.74 -12.45 30.61
CA ARG A 301 5.12 -13.60 31.47
C ARG A 301 6.47 -14.19 31.10
N GLU A 302 6.77 -14.28 29.81
CA GLU A 302 8.06 -14.78 29.32
C GLU A 302 9.20 -13.81 29.62
N ALA A 303 8.96 -12.49 29.50
CA ALA A 303 9.91 -11.47 29.89
C ALA A 303 10.20 -11.51 31.40
N ASP A 304 9.16 -11.68 32.23
CA ASP A 304 9.29 -11.88 33.68
C ASP A 304 10.10 -13.14 33.98
N ARG A 305 9.82 -14.26 33.30
CA ARG A 305 10.58 -15.51 33.45
C ARG A 305 12.06 -15.33 33.09
N ARG A 306 12.36 -14.65 31.98
CA ARG A 306 13.75 -14.33 31.58
C ARG A 306 14.43 -13.40 32.58
N HIS A 307 13.69 -12.45 33.13
CA HIS A 307 14.20 -11.56 34.17
C HIS A 307 14.51 -12.33 35.45
N GLU A 308 13.63 -13.22 35.89
CA GLU A 308 13.86 -14.12 37.03
C GLU A 308 15.04 -15.07 36.78
N GLU A 309 15.16 -15.66 35.59
CA GLU A 309 16.31 -16.51 35.22
C GLU A 309 17.62 -15.73 35.19
N ALA A 310 17.62 -14.49 34.67
CA ALA A 310 18.79 -13.62 34.67
C ALA A 310 19.18 -13.19 36.09
N GLN A 311 18.21 -12.82 36.93
CA GLN A 311 18.43 -12.56 38.34
C GLN A 311 19.01 -13.80 39.04
N PHE A 312 18.43 -14.98 38.82
CA PHE A 312 18.92 -16.23 39.38
C PHE A 312 20.34 -16.56 38.93
N ARG A 313 20.68 -16.38 37.64
CA ARG A 313 22.05 -16.54 37.13
C ARG A 313 23.02 -15.53 37.75
N SER A 314 22.59 -14.28 37.95
CA SER A 314 23.41 -13.26 38.61
C SER A 314 23.70 -13.61 40.07
N VAL A 315 22.70 -14.13 40.80
CA VAL A 315 22.83 -14.59 42.19
C VAL A 315 23.70 -15.84 42.26
N GLN A 316 23.60 -16.76 41.30
CA GLN A 316 24.48 -17.94 41.21
C GLN A 316 25.92 -17.63 40.80
N ALA A 317 26.18 -16.51 40.12
CA ALA A 317 27.53 -16.07 39.77
C ALA A 317 28.29 -15.42 40.94
N GLN A 318 27.58 -14.90 41.95
CA GLN A 318 28.19 -14.23 43.11
C GLN A 318 29.01 -15.14 44.06
N PRO A 319 28.60 -16.39 44.37
CA PRO A 319 29.40 -17.29 45.21
C PRO A 319 30.79 -17.59 44.63
N ALA A 320 30.91 -17.72 43.31
CA ALA A 320 32.18 -18.05 42.66
C ALA A 320 33.16 -16.87 42.62
N ALA A 321 32.69 -15.63 42.70
CA ALA A 321 33.53 -14.44 42.82
C ALA A 321 34.00 -14.23 44.27
N TRP A 322 33.10 -14.42 45.25
CA TRP A 322 33.43 -14.30 46.66
C TRP A 322 34.37 -15.42 47.15
N VAL A 323 34.17 -16.65 46.68
CA VAL A 323 35.07 -17.79 46.99
C VAL A 323 36.44 -17.61 46.32
N ARG A 324 36.53 -17.02 45.12
CA ARG A 324 37.83 -16.71 44.50
C ARG A 324 38.58 -15.59 45.22
N GLY A 325 37.88 -14.57 45.71
CA GLY A 325 38.47 -13.54 46.59
C GLY A 325 38.95 -14.12 47.92
N ALA A 326 38.11 -14.92 48.59
CA ALA A 326 38.44 -15.53 49.88
C ALA A 326 39.57 -16.56 49.81
N ILE A 327 39.73 -17.28 48.69
CA ILE A 327 40.86 -18.19 48.47
C ILE A 327 42.16 -17.41 48.18
N SER A 328 42.08 -16.26 47.52
CA SER A 328 43.23 -15.38 47.29
C SER A 328 43.76 -14.75 48.59
N ASP A 329 42.89 -14.52 49.57
CA ASP A 329 43.25 -13.94 50.88
C ASP A 329 43.76 -14.99 51.91
N LEU A 330 43.61 -16.29 51.61
CA LEU A 330 44.01 -17.40 52.48
C LEU A 330 45.33 -18.09 52.11
N VAL A 331 46.07 -17.57 51.13
CA VAL A 331 47.42 -18.05 50.81
C VAL A 331 48.46 -17.05 51.33
N PRO A 332 49.00 -17.23 52.55
CA PRO A 332 50.13 -16.45 53.02
C PRO A 332 51.42 -17.02 52.44
N GLY A 333 52.16 -16.16 51.73
CA GLY A 333 53.64 -16.15 51.68
C GLY A 333 54.37 -17.43 51.26
N GLY A 334 54.95 -17.39 50.07
CA GLY A 334 56.19 -18.08 49.70
C GLY A 334 56.80 -17.30 48.55
N GLU A 335 57.71 -16.36 48.83
CA GLU A 335 59.17 -16.58 48.85
C GLU A 335 59.70 -17.21 47.55
N GLU A 336 60.34 -16.33 46.77
CA GLU A 336 61.61 -16.51 46.05
C GLU A 336 61.76 -17.72 45.10
N ALA A 337 61.82 -17.40 43.80
CA ALA A 337 62.87 -17.91 42.92
C ALA A 337 63.08 -16.95 41.75
N GLU A 338 64.13 -16.15 41.87
CA GLU A 338 64.91 -15.61 40.75
C GLU A 338 65.35 -16.76 39.82
N GLU A 339 65.20 -16.61 38.50
CA GLU A 339 66.31 -16.86 37.57
C GLU A 339 65.98 -16.37 36.14
N ASP A 340 66.77 -15.38 35.74
CA ASP A 340 67.40 -15.12 34.45
C ASP A 340 66.58 -14.76 33.19
N ASP A 341 66.47 -13.44 33.04
CA ASP A 341 66.71 -12.68 31.82
C ASP A 341 67.72 -13.32 30.83
N SER A 342 67.34 -13.41 29.55
CA SER A 342 67.93 -12.51 28.54
C SER A 342 67.42 -12.74 27.12
N LYS A 343 67.13 -11.61 26.45
CA LYS A 343 67.17 -11.32 25.00
C LYS A 343 66.05 -11.88 24.12
N LEU A 344 65.09 -11.03 23.75
CA LEU A 344 65.23 -10.06 22.64
C LEU A 344 64.00 -9.13 22.61
N ALA A 345 64.29 -7.84 22.55
CA ALA A 345 63.34 -6.75 22.54
C ALA A 345 63.03 -6.28 21.10
N ASP A 346 61.96 -5.48 21.04
CA ASP A 346 61.60 -4.46 20.04
C ASP A 346 60.89 -4.97 18.77
N THR A 347 59.67 -4.55 18.39
CA THR A 347 58.76 -3.44 18.78
C THR A 347 57.34 -3.81 18.30
N SER A 348 56.29 -3.85 19.14
CA SER A 348 55.28 -2.79 19.42
C SER A 348 54.75 -2.05 18.18
N SER A 349 53.48 -1.67 18.01
CA SER A 349 52.19 -1.82 18.72
C SER A 349 51.23 -0.87 17.99
N HIS A 350 49.93 -1.17 17.93
CA HIS A 350 48.80 -0.24 18.23
C HIS A 350 47.48 -0.93 17.87
N SER A 351 46.96 -1.70 18.82
CA SER A 351 45.56 -2.12 18.90
C SER A 351 44.98 -1.45 20.14
N ALA A 352 44.10 -0.48 19.93
CA ALA A 352 43.47 0.30 21.00
C ALA A 352 42.24 -0.45 21.52
N ALA A 353 42.39 -1.07 22.69
CA ALA A 353 41.31 -1.66 23.46
C ALA A 353 40.65 -0.61 24.38
N ALA A 354 39.33 -0.69 24.43
CA ALA A 354 38.42 0.09 25.25
C ALA A 354 38.68 -0.05 26.76
N ARG A 355 38.42 1.03 27.50
CA ARG A 355 38.10 1.02 28.94
C ARG A 355 36.58 1.11 29.10
N PRO A 356 35.94 0.32 29.99
CA PRO A 356 34.56 0.56 30.36
C PRO A 356 34.51 1.60 31.49
N ALA A 357 33.74 2.66 31.28
CA ALA A 357 33.30 3.54 32.35
C ALA A 357 32.11 2.88 33.06
N VAL A 358 32.28 2.62 34.35
CA VAL A 358 31.23 2.21 35.28
C VAL A 358 30.75 3.47 36.02
N ASP A 359 29.47 3.49 36.36
CA ASP A 359 28.70 4.48 37.14
C ASP A 359 28.10 5.67 36.38
N THR A 360 26.88 5.46 35.84
CA THR A 360 25.63 6.25 36.08
C THR A 360 24.58 5.91 35.01
N ALA A 361 23.91 4.75 35.11
CA ALA A 361 22.82 4.36 34.18
C ALA A 361 21.68 3.60 34.88
N ALA A 362 21.25 4.07 36.05
CA ALA A 362 20.16 3.45 36.83
C ALA A 362 18.80 4.19 36.70
N ALA A 363 18.55 4.96 35.64
CA ALA A 363 17.29 5.71 35.49
C ALA A 363 16.79 5.86 34.04
N ALA A 364 17.00 4.87 33.17
CA ALA A 364 16.55 4.93 31.77
C ALA A 364 16.06 3.59 31.18
N THR A 365 15.37 2.75 31.97
CA THR A 365 14.84 1.44 31.51
C THR A 365 13.32 1.43 31.32
N ALA A 366 12.74 2.51 30.78
CA ALA A 366 11.31 2.57 30.50
C ALA A 366 10.93 2.45 29.00
N ASP A 367 11.89 2.58 28.08
CA ASP A 367 11.64 2.46 26.63
C ASP A 367 12.63 1.47 25.97
N ALA A 368 12.60 0.20 26.40
CA ALA A 368 13.15 -0.85 25.55
C ALA A 368 12.24 -0.95 24.31
N PRO A 369 12.76 -0.80 23.08
CA PRO A 369 11.94 -0.92 21.88
C PRO A 369 11.27 -2.29 21.93
N ALA A 370 9.93 -2.30 21.88
CA ALA A 370 9.16 -3.53 21.79
C ALA A 370 9.78 -4.40 20.70
N ASP A 371 9.98 -5.68 20.98
CA ASP A 371 10.63 -6.62 20.06
C ASP A 371 9.87 -6.64 18.72
N ASP A 372 10.33 -5.84 17.76
CA ASP A 372 9.67 -5.63 16.46
C ASP A 372 9.60 -6.94 15.66
N SER A 373 10.50 -7.88 15.97
CA SER A 373 10.49 -9.25 15.45
C SER A 373 9.25 -10.04 15.90
N ALA A 374 8.65 -9.73 17.05
CA ALA A 374 7.47 -10.45 17.52
C ALA A 374 6.16 -10.00 16.84
N VAL A 375 6.19 -8.93 16.05
CA VAL A 375 4.99 -8.35 15.42
C VAL A 375 4.39 -9.28 14.36
N ALA A 376 5.23 -9.86 13.49
CA ALA A 376 4.77 -10.79 12.46
C ALA A 376 4.16 -12.06 13.07
N GLU A 377 4.77 -12.59 14.13
CA GLU A 377 4.27 -13.78 14.84
C GLU A 377 2.89 -13.51 15.49
N ARG A 378 2.69 -12.33 16.09
CA ARG A 378 1.38 -11.95 16.65
C ARG A 378 0.29 -11.89 15.58
N VAL A 379 0.59 -11.31 14.42
CA VAL A 379 -0.37 -11.25 13.31
C VAL A 379 -0.72 -12.65 12.80
N LEU A 380 0.26 -13.53 12.65
CA LEU A 380 0.01 -14.93 12.25
C LEU A 380 -0.86 -15.67 13.28
N GLN A 381 -0.64 -15.46 14.58
CA GLN A 381 -1.47 -16.06 15.63
C GLN A 381 -2.93 -15.59 15.57
N VAL A 382 -3.15 -14.28 15.41
CA VAL A 382 -4.49 -13.72 15.21
C VAL A 382 -5.12 -14.32 13.95
N ALA A 383 -4.33 -14.44 12.88
CA ALA A 383 -4.80 -14.90 11.61
C ALA A 383 -5.22 -16.38 11.64
N ASP A 384 -4.42 -17.25 12.26
CA ASP A 384 -4.75 -18.67 12.47
C ASP A 384 -6.03 -18.84 13.31
N ALA A 385 -6.19 -18.05 14.37
CA ALA A 385 -7.38 -18.12 15.22
C ALA A 385 -8.66 -17.72 14.47
N LEU A 386 -8.59 -16.69 13.61
CA LEU A 386 -9.73 -16.27 12.80
C LEU A 386 -10.07 -17.29 11.70
N VAL A 387 -9.07 -17.97 11.12
CA VAL A 387 -9.31 -19.04 10.13
C VAL A 387 -9.89 -20.29 10.78
N GLU A 388 -9.45 -20.65 11.99
CA GLU A 388 -10.08 -21.73 12.79
C GLU A 388 -11.56 -21.41 13.05
N ASP A 389 -11.85 -20.18 13.46
CA ASP A 389 -13.20 -19.72 13.73
C ASP A 389 -14.05 -19.71 12.46
N LEU A 390 -13.52 -19.26 11.32
CA LEU A 390 -14.19 -19.31 10.03
C LEU A 390 -14.52 -20.75 9.61
N THR A 391 -13.60 -21.69 9.83
CA THR A 391 -13.83 -23.12 9.57
C THR A 391 -14.94 -23.66 10.49
N SER A 392 -14.90 -23.31 11.78
CA SER A 392 -15.93 -23.68 12.75
C SER A 392 -17.29 -23.09 12.37
N VAL A 393 -17.31 -21.87 11.82
CA VAL A 393 -18.53 -21.22 11.35
C VAL A 393 -19.10 -21.99 10.16
N ALA A 394 -18.28 -22.30 9.16
CA ALA A 394 -18.71 -23.05 7.98
C ALA A 394 -19.27 -24.44 8.34
N ASP A 395 -18.60 -25.17 9.23
CA ASP A 395 -18.95 -26.55 9.56
C ASP A 395 -20.14 -26.67 10.53
N GLN A 396 -20.25 -25.76 11.51
CA GLN A 396 -21.13 -25.97 12.67
C GLN A 396 -22.19 -24.88 12.86
N ILE A 397 -21.91 -23.64 12.45
CA ILE A 397 -22.75 -22.47 12.78
C ILE A 397 -23.62 -22.07 11.60
N ASP A 398 -23.05 -21.92 10.40
CA ASP A 398 -23.79 -21.53 9.19
C ASP A 398 -25.03 -22.42 8.93
N PRO A 399 -25.00 -23.75 9.12
CA PRO A 399 -26.19 -24.60 8.96
C PRO A 399 -27.35 -24.26 9.93
N LEU A 400 -27.09 -23.49 11.00
CA LEU A 400 -28.12 -23.03 11.94
C LEU A 400 -28.85 -21.79 11.44
N PHE A 401 -28.22 -20.99 10.56
CA PHE A 401 -28.77 -19.74 10.07
C PHE A 401 -29.58 -19.95 8.78
N PRO A 402 -30.75 -19.31 8.64
CA PRO A 402 -31.42 -19.22 7.35
C PRO A 402 -30.54 -18.56 6.29
N ARG A 403 -30.54 -19.10 5.05
CA ARG A 403 -29.75 -18.62 3.91
C ARG A 403 -29.81 -17.11 3.65
N ARG A 404 -30.94 -16.45 3.97
CA ARG A 404 -31.11 -15.00 3.81
C ARG A 404 -30.15 -14.14 4.66
N PHE A 405 -29.53 -14.71 5.69
CA PHE A 405 -28.55 -14.01 6.51
C PHE A 405 -27.14 -13.99 5.91
N TYR A 406 -26.85 -14.90 4.97
CA TYR A 406 -25.51 -15.05 4.37
C TYR A 406 -24.42 -15.06 5.45
N PHE A 407 -24.62 -15.87 6.50
CA PHE A 407 -23.86 -15.76 7.74
C PHE A 407 -22.38 -16.08 7.51
N LEU A 408 -22.09 -17.21 6.85
CA LEU A 408 -20.73 -17.58 6.49
C LEU A 408 -20.05 -16.53 5.60
N GLU A 409 -20.75 -15.99 4.59
CA GLU A 409 -20.20 -14.98 3.70
C GLU A 409 -19.92 -13.66 4.45
N CYS A 410 -20.83 -13.21 5.31
CA CYS A 410 -20.61 -12.04 6.16
C CYS A 410 -19.41 -12.27 7.09
N PHE A 411 -19.32 -13.44 7.73
CA PHE A 411 -18.19 -13.77 8.61
C PHE A 411 -16.85 -13.79 7.86
N ALA A 412 -16.83 -14.32 6.64
CA ALA A 412 -15.66 -14.31 5.77
C ALA A 412 -15.24 -12.90 5.37
N VAL A 413 -16.17 -12.02 4.98
CA VAL A 413 -15.89 -10.60 4.67
C VAL A 413 -15.24 -9.92 5.86
N GLU A 414 -15.86 -10.00 7.04
CA GLU A 414 -15.37 -9.31 8.24
C GLU A 414 -14.01 -9.88 8.70
N THR A 415 -13.83 -11.20 8.64
CA THR A 415 -12.53 -11.86 8.88
C THR A 415 -11.47 -11.29 7.95
N HIS A 416 -11.79 -11.16 6.67
CA HIS A 416 -10.87 -10.64 5.68
C HIS A 416 -10.51 -9.17 5.94
N GLU A 417 -11.47 -8.31 6.27
CA GLU A 417 -11.20 -6.89 6.58
C GLU A 417 -10.25 -6.74 7.78
N VAL A 418 -10.47 -7.53 8.84
CA VAL A 418 -9.59 -7.54 10.02
C VAL A 418 -8.19 -8.04 9.66
N LEU A 419 -8.08 -9.16 8.92
CA LEU A 419 -6.79 -9.66 8.43
C LEU A 419 -6.06 -8.61 7.60
N ASN A 420 -6.75 -7.98 6.64
CA ASN A 420 -6.15 -6.95 5.80
C ASN A 420 -5.57 -5.81 6.65
N ALA A 421 -6.32 -5.31 7.63
CA ALA A 421 -5.83 -4.30 8.57
C ALA A 421 -4.58 -4.78 9.35
N GLN A 422 -4.58 -6.03 9.82
CA GLN A 422 -3.44 -6.63 10.52
C GLN A 422 -2.19 -6.70 9.64
N PHE A 423 -2.31 -7.21 8.41
CA PHE A 423 -1.19 -7.28 7.47
C PHE A 423 -0.67 -5.89 7.10
N TRP A 424 -1.54 -4.90 6.89
CA TRP A 424 -1.10 -3.52 6.64
C TRP A 424 -0.35 -2.90 7.82
N SER A 425 -0.72 -3.23 9.06
CA SER A 425 0.01 -2.76 10.25
C SER A 425 1.46 -3.27 10.28
N VAL A 426 1.68 -4.49 9.78
CA VAL A 426 2.99 -5.14 9.66
C VAL A 426 3.77 -4.55 8.49
N ILE A 427 3.12 -4.38 7.33
CA ILE A 427 3.72 -3.77 6.13
C ILE A 427 4.19 -2.34 6.39
N ALA A 428 3.45 -1.56 7.17
CA ALA A 428 3.86 -0.21 7.59
C ALA A 428 5.21 -0.19 8.35
N ARG A 429 5.65 -1.35 8.86
CA ARG A 429 6.89 -1.56 9.61
C ARG A 429 7.85 -2.53 8.89
N ALA A 430 7.64 -2.80 7.59
CA ALA A 430 8.36 -3.83 6.84
C ALA A 430 9.89 -3.69 6.85
N SER A 431 10.42 -2.48 7.02
CA SER A 431 11.87 -2.25 7.15
C SER A 431 12.48 -2.90 8.39
N LEU A 432 11.68 -3.15 9.43
CA LEU A 432 12.12 -3.72 10.71
C LEU A 432 11.95 -5.24 10.78
N ILE A 433 11.24 -5.84 9.83
CA ILE A 433 10.84 -7.25 9.86
C ILE A 433 11.88 -8.13 9.15
N PRO A 434 12.46 -9.16 9.79
CA PRO A 434 13.38 -10.09 9.15
C PRO A 434 12.80 -10.75 7.89
N GLY A 435 13.63 -10.98 6.86
CA GLY A 435 13.21 -11.59 5.60
C GLY A 435 12.47 -12.92 5.77
N LYS A 436 12.93 -13.77 6.70
CA LYS A 436 12.26 -15.03 7.07
C LYS A 436 10.81 -14.83 7.50
N GLN A 437 10.51 -13.78 8.27
CA GLN A 437 9.15 -13.50 8.72
C GLN A 437 8.26 -12.97 7.59
N ILE A 438 8.83 -12.18 6.66
CA ILE A 438 8.12 -11.77 5.45
C ILE A 438 7.70 -12.99 4.63
N LEU A 439 8.62 -13.96 4.45
CA LEU A 439 8.32 -15.21 3.77
C LEU A 439 7.23 -16.03 4.48
N SER A 440 7.22 -16.08 5.82
CA SER A 440 6.15 -16.72 6.58
C SER A 440 4.79 -16.04 6.35
N LEU A 441 4.75 -14.70 6.33
CA LEU A 441 3.53 -13.93 6.08
C LEU A 441 2.99 -14.15 4.66
N ILE A 442 3.86 -14.14 3.65
CA ILE A 442 3.50 -14.45 2.24
C ILE A 442 2.93 -15.87 2.16
N SER A 443 3.64 -16.84 2.76
CA SER A 443 3.22 -18.25 2.77
C SER A 443 1.86 -18.43 3.42
N TRP A 444 1.60 -17.73 4.52
CA TRP A 444 0.31 -17.77 5.20
C TRP A 444 -0.82 -17.22 4.33
N ILE A 445 -0.60 -16.09 3.64
CA ILE A 445 -1.61 -15.52 2.72
C ILE A 445 -1.94 -16.52 1.60
N GLU A 446 -0.93 -17.19 1.06
CA GLU A 446 -1.12 -18.20 0.02
C GLU A 446 -1.89 -19.43 0.54
N GLU A 447 -1.63 -19.87 1.77
CA GLU A 447 -2.37 -20.96 2.43
C GLU A 447 -3.82 -20.56 2.70
N TYR A 448 -4.04 -19.31 3.15
CA TYR A 448 -5.37 -18.75 3.35
C TYR A 448 -6.18 -18.66 2.06
N HIS A 449 -5.58 -18.25 0.94
CA HIS A 449 -6.24 -18.29 -0.36
C HIS A 449 -6.66 -19.72 -0.75
N GLY A 450 -5.78 -20.70 -0.52
CA GLY A 450 -6.12 -22.11 -0.70
C GLY A 450 -7.26 -22.59 0.20
N HIS A 451 -7.33 -22.07 1.44
CA HIS A 451 -8.41 -22.35 2.37
C HIS A 451 -9.76 -21.76 1.92
N LEU A 452 -9.78 -20.51 1.45
CA LEU A 452 -10.98 -19.87 0.92
C LEU A 452 -11.54 -20.60 -0.31
N ILE A 453 -10.68 -21.07 -1.21
CA ILE A 453 -11.11 -21.87 -2.38
C ILE A 453 -11.85 -23.14 -1.93
N LYS A 454 -11.38 -23.81 -0.87
CA LYS A 454 -12.00 -25.02 -0.32
C LYS A 454 -13.34 -24.75 0.35
N LEU A 455 -13.47 -23.63 1.06
CA LEU A 455 -14.72 -23.23 1.71
C LEU A 455 -15.79 -22.77 0.70
N PHE A 456 -15.39 -22.14 -0.41
CA PHE A 456 -16.31 -21.54 -1.39
C PHE A 456 -16.08 -22.03 -2.84
N PRO A 457 -16.26 -23.34 -3.14
CA PRO A 457 -15.88 -23.92 -4.43
C PRO A 457 -16.78 -23.52 -5.61
N THR A 458 -18.06 -23.22 -5.39
CA THR A 458 -19.06 -22.98 -6.47
C THR A 458 -19.21 -21.52 -6.88
N GLN A 459 -18.63 -20.58 -6.12
CA GLN A 459 -18.78 -19.13 -6.33
C GLN A 459 -17.48 -18.47 -6.77
N HIS A 460 -16.39 -19.24 -6.92
CA HIS A 460 -15.12 -18.73 -7.40
C HIS A 460 -15.22 -18.43 -8.91
N PRO A 461 -14.85 -17.22 -9.38
CA PRO A 461 -14.86 -16.87 -10.81
C PRO A 461 -13.90 -17.68 -11.70
N LEU A 462 -13.12 -18.60 -11.12
CA LEU A 462 -12.19 -19.51 -11.80
C LEU A 462 -12.63 -20.98 -11.70
N ALA A 463 -13.75 -21.28 -11.04
CA ALA A 463 -14.27 -22.65 -10.98
C ALA A 463 -14.69 -23.09 -12.39
N PRO A 464 -14.15 -24.21 -12.92
CA PRO A 464 -14.49 -24.68 -14.26
C PRO A 464 -15.96 -25.10 -14.29
N GLY A 465 -16.81 -24.25 -14.89
CA GLY A 465 -18.25 -24.48 -14.99
C GLY A 465 -19.16 -23.39 -14.40
N ALA A 466 -18.62 -22.24 -13.97
CA ALA A 466 -19.42 -21.07 -13.61
C ALA A 466 -20.15 -20.50 -14.85
N ALA A 467 -21.25 -21.15 -15.21
CA ALA A 467 -22.19 -20.65 -16.21
C ALA A 467 -22.70 -19.29 -15.73
N ALA A 468 -22.67 -18.30 -16.63
CA ALA A 468 -23.24 -16.98 -16.41
C ALA A 468 -24.68 -17.13 -15.86
N VAL A 469 -24.83 -16.91 -14.55
CA VAL A 469 -26.14 -16.91 -13.90
C VAL A 469 -26.91 -15.75 -14.49
N SER A 470 -28.09 -16.06 -15.05
CA SER A 470 -29.00 -15.12 -15.68
C SER A 470 -29.35 -13.97 -14.75
N THR A 471 -29.20 -12.76 -15.27
CA THR A 471 -29.61 -11.48 -14.70
C THR A 471 -31.13 -11.39 -14.64
N ASP A 472 -31.75 -11.84 -13.55
CA ASP A 472 -33.06 -11.33 -13.12
C ASP A 472 -32.82 -10.31 -12.00
N GLU A 473 -33.01 -9.02 -12.31
CA GLU A 473 -32.61 -7.87 -11.49
C GLU A 473 -33.42 -7.68 -10.19
N ASP A 474 -34.51 -8.43 -9.97
CA ASP A 474 -35.46 -8.13 -8.89
C ASP A 474 -35.42 -9.07 -7.67
N THR A 475 -34.44 -9.99 -7.55
CA THR A 475 -34.42 -10.95 -6.40
C THR A 475 -33.08 -11.25 -5.72
N ALA A 476 -32.00 -10.49 -5.92
CA ALA A 476 -30.73 -10.79 -5.24
C ALA A 476 -29.94 -9.54 -4.81
N PRO A 477 -29.94 -9.17 -3.52
CA PRO A 477 -28.97 -8.21 -3.00
C PRO A 477 -27.57 -8.82 -2.76
N PHE A 478 -27.41 -10.14 -2.84
CA PHE A 478 -26.21 -10.83 -2.34
C PHE A 478 -25.67 -11.95 -3.26
N SER A 479 -26.13 -12.06 -4.51
CA SER A 479 -25.55 -13.02 -5.48
C SER A 479 -24.22 -12.56 -6.07
N ALA A 480 -23.78 -11.34 -5.76
CA ALA A 480 -22.43 -10.89 -6.02
C ALA A 480 -21.56 -11.20 -4.79
N TRP A 481 -21.04 -12.43 -4.73
CA TRP A 481 -19.81 -12.69 -3.98
C TRP A 481 -18.83 -11.56 -4.31
N PRO A 482 -18.36 -10.74 -3.35
CA PRO A 482 -17.52 -9.61 -3.69
C PRO A 482 -16.28 -10.14 -4.42
N PRO A 483 -16.03 -9.76 -5.68
CA PRO A 483 -14.76 -10.07 -6.35
C PRO A 483 -13.56 -9.61 -5.49
N ALA A 484 -13.80 -8.66 -4.59
CA ALA A 484 -12.88 -8.15 -3.58
C ALA A 484 -12.35 -9.22 -2.61
N LEU A 485 -13.13 -10.22 -2.18
CA LEU A 485 -12.69 -11.20 -1.18
C LEU A 485 -11.56 -12.12 -1.69
N HIS A 486 -11.51 -12.37 -3.01
CA HIS A 486 -10.44 -13.14 -3.65
C HIS A 486 -9.15 -12.34 -3.84
N LEU A 487 -9.24 -11.01 -3.94
CA LEU A 487 -8.12 -10.13 -4.28
C LEU A 487 -7.60 -9.33 -3.07
N ALA A 488 -8.31 -9.31 -1.95
CA ALA A 488 -8.07 -8.29 -0.94
C ALA A 488 -6.82 -8.53 -0.06
N LEU A 489 -6.24 -9.75 -0.05
CA LEU A 489 -4.87 -9.97 0.46
C LEU A 489 -3.79 -10.01 -0.64
N ASP A 490 -4.14 -9.86 -1.93
CA ASP A 490 -3.15 -9.78 -3.00
C ASP A 490 -2.31 -8.52 -2.89
N ALA A 491 -2.93 -7.39 -2.53
CA ALA A 491 -2.20 -6.14 -2.34
C ALA A 491 -1.19 -6.23 -1.17
N PRO A 492 -1.58 -6.72 0.04
CA PRO A 492 -0.63 -7.07 1.09
C PRO A 492 0.47 -8.04 0.64
N SER A 493 0.12 -9.13 -0.04
CA SER A 493 1.07 -10.12 -0.55
C SER A 493 2.09 -9.50 -1.53
N GLN A 494 1.62 -8.66 -2.45
CA GLN A 494 2.47 -7.91 -3.37
C GLN A 494 3.43 -6.99 -2.62
N ARG A 495 2.94 -6.24 -1.62
CA ARG A 495 3.80 -5.34 -0.83
C ARG A 495 4.84 -6.09 0.00
N LEU A 496 4.48 -7.22 0.57
CA LEU A 496 5.42 -8.10 1.26
C LEU A 496 6.47 -8.65 0.28
N SER A 497 6.06 -9.05 -0.92
CA SER A 497 6.96 -9.51 -1.99
C SER A 497 7.95 -8.43 -2.41
N GLU A 498 7.48 -7.19 -2.61
CA GLU A 498 8.31 -6.02 -2.88
C GLU A 498 9.31 -5.75 -1.74
N GLY A 499 8.84 -5.80 -0.49
CA GLY A 499 9.68 -5.59 0.69
C GLY A 499 10.75 -6.68 0.86
N TYR A 500 10.42 -7.93 0.58
CA TYR A 500 11.38 -9.04 0.59
C TYR A 500 12.42 -8.85 -0.52
N ALA A 501 11.99 -8.62 -1.77
CA ALA A 501 12.88 -8.46 -2.91
C ALA A 501 13.86 -7.28 -2.73
N ALA A 502 13.39 -6.16 -2.19
CA ALA A 502 14.24 -5.02 -1.88
C ALA A 502 15.32 -5.36 -0.82
N ARG A 503 14.95 -6.13 0.21
CA ARG A 503 15.90 -6.57 1.24
C ARG A 503 16.91 -7.57 0.70
N ALA A 504 16.45 -8.53 -0.10
CA ALA A 504 17.32 -9.49 -0.78
C ALA A 504 18.33 -8.77 -1.67
N LEU A 505 17.89 -7.77 -2.45
CA LEU A 505 18.78 -6.93 -3.27
C LEU A 505 19.87 -6.25 -2.43
N GLU A 506 19.51 -5.56 -1.34
CA GLU A 506 20.49 -4.86 -0.50
C GLU A 506 21.49 -5.82 0.17
N MET A 507 21.02 -6.97 0.63
CA MET A 507 21.88 -8.03 1.14
C MET A 507 22.85 -8.53 0.05
N MET A 508 22.35 -8.86 -1.14
CA MET A 508 23.17 -9.33 -2.26
C MET A 508 24.19 -8.27 -2.69
N LYS A 509 23.79 -7.00 -2.80
CA LYS A 509 24.72 -5.89 -3.10
C LYS A 509 25.87 -5.81 -2.10
N HIS A 510 25.58 -5.95 -0.82
CA HIS A 510 26.62 -5.95 0.22
C HIS A 510 27.62 -7.11 0.02
N TRP A 511 27.13 -8.33 -0.17
CA TRP A 511 28.00 -9.49 -0.40
C TRP A 511 28.77 -9.42 -1.72
N ILE A 512 28.15 -8.89 -2.78
CA ILE A 512 28.78 -8.64 -4.07
C ILE A 512 29.88 -7.59 -3.93
N GLY A 513 29.66 -6.51 -3.16
CA GLY A 513 30.69 -5.51 -2.87
C GLY A 513 31.91 -6.15 -2.22
N ASN A 514 31.71 -7.00 -1.22
CA ASN A 514 32.80 -7.76 -0.59
C ASN A 514 33.52 -8.68 -1.60
N CYS A 515 32.78 -9.29 -2.55
CA CYS A 515 33.40 -10.08 -3.62
C CYS A 515 34.31 -9.23 -4.49
N VAL A 516 33.90 -8.01 -4.88
CA VAL A 516 34.71 -7.09 -5.69
C VAL A 516 35.95 -6.61 -4.93
N GLU A 517 35.84 -6.30 -3.64
CA GLU A 517 36.98 -5.91 -2.80
C GLU A 517 38.03 -7.02 -2.70
N VAL A 518 37.57 -8.27 -2.52
CA VAL A 518 38.46 -9.44 -2.52
C VAL A 518 39.04 -9.66 -3.91
N ASP A 519 38.23 -9.53 -4.97
CA ASP A 519 38.63 -9.70 -6.36
C ASP A 519 39.81 -8.79 -6.73
N ALA A 520 39.71 -7.51 -6.33
CA ALA A 520 40.73 -6.48 -6.59
C ALA A 520 42.11 -6.80 -5.96
N THR A 521 42.15 -7.63 -4.92
CA THR A 521 43.40 -8.01 -4.22
C THR A 521 43.78 -9.47 -4.40
N SER A 522 42.93 -10.25 -5.09
CA SER A 522 43.11 -11.68 -5.25
C SER A 522 44.25 -12.02 -6.21
N LEU A 523 44.82 -13.21 -6.05
CA LEU A 523 45.75 -13.77 -7.02
C LEU A 523 44.98 -14.13 -8.28
N ILE A 524 45.52 -13.76 -9.43
CA ILE A 524 44.95 -14.11 -10.73
C ILE A 524 45.36 -15.52 -11.08
N ASP A 525 44.38 -16.38 -11.32
CA ASP A 525 44.59 -17.79 -11.65
C ASP A 525 44.53 -18.01 -13.17
N VAL A 526 45.28 -19.00 -13.64
CA VAL A 526 45.22 -19.48 -15.03
C VAL A 526 44.18 -20.59 -15.11
N TYR A 527 43.19 -20.44 -16.01
CA TYR A 527 42.11 -21.40 -16.15
C TYR A 527 42.34 -22.40 -17.29
N GLY A 528 42.47 -23.68 -16.91
CA GLY A 528 42.57 -24.81 -17.83
C GLY A 528 43.78 -24.73 -18.76
N ASP A 529 43.68 -25.38 -19.92
CA ASP A 529 44.76 -25.43 -20.92
C ASP A 529 44.81 -24.17 -21.81
N SER A 530 43.89 -23.21 -21.62
CA SER A 530 43.73 -22.04 -22.49
C SER A 530 44.61 -20.84 -22.12
N ASN A 531 45.41 -20.91 -21.06
CA ASN A 531 46.18 -19.80 -20.46
C ASN A 531 45.37 -18.52 -20.12
N ALA A 532 44.04 -18.57 -20.27
CA ALA A 532 43.16 -17.46 -19.98
C ALA A 532 43.12 -17.18 -18.46
N LEU A 533 43.19 -15.89 -18.11
CA LEU A 533 43.25 -15.43 -16.74
C LEU A 533 41.85 -15.24 -16.15
N TYR A 534 41.66 -15.66 -14.89
CA TYR A 534 40.39 -15.58 -14.18
C TYR A 534 40.58 -15.32 -12.70
N THR A 535 39.49 -14.94 -12.04
CA THR A 535 39.39 -14.96 -10.58
C THR A 535 38.15 -15.75 -10.15
N GLN A 536 37.99 -15.95 -8.84
CA GLN A 536 36.87 -16.69 -8.27
C GLN A 536 35.56 -15.86 -8.20
N ALA A 537 35.62 -14.54 -8.37
CA ALA A 537 34.51 -13.64 -8.14
C ALA A 537 33.22 -13.98 -8.92
N PRO A 538 33.25 -14.34 -10.23
CA PRO A 538 32.05 -14.76 -10.94
C PRO A 538 31.32 -15.94 -10.27
N VAL A 539 32.07 -16.92 -9.76
CA VAL A 539 31.48 -18.11 -9.14
C VAL A 539 30.83 -17.74 -7.80
N ASP A 540 31.50 -16.91 -7.00
CA ASP A 540 30.96 -16.47 -5.70
C ASP A 540 29.73 -15.58 -5.86
N VAL A 541 29.72 -14.65 -6.83
CA VAL A 541 28.57 -13.81 -7.16
C VAL A 541 27.38 -14.67 -7.60
N PHE A 542 27.61 -15.65 -8.48
CA PHE A 542 26.54 -16.54 -8.90
C PHE A 542 26.09 -17.51 -7.81
N ARG A 543 26.94 -17.87 -6.85
CA ARG A 543 26.50 -18.61 -5.66
C ARG A 543 25.52 -17.78 -4.83
N ILE A 544 25.83 -16.50 -4.58
CA ILE A 544 24.96 -15.59 -3.81
C ILE A 544 23.55 -15.51 -4.41
N VAL A 545 23.41 -15.23 -5.71
CA VAL A 545 22.08 -15.13 -6.34
C VAL A 545 21.37 -16.49 -6.47
N ASN A 546 22.13 -17.58 -6.57
CA ASN A 546 21.56 -18.93 -6.61
C ASN A 546 21.05 -19.40 -5.24
N ASP A 547 21.73 -19.03 -4.16
CA ASP A 547 21.27 -19.31 -2.80
C ASP A 547 19.94 -18.57 -2.53
N GLU A 548 19.82 -17.32 -2.98
CA GLU A 548 18.57 -16.57 -2.91
C GLU A 548 17.45 -17.23 -3.75
N MET A 549 17.76 -17.64 -4.98
CA MET A 549 16.79 -18.36 -5.82
C MET A 549 16.40 -19.73 -5.26
N ALA A 550 17.25 -20.39 -4.48
CA ALA A 550 16.91 -21.64 -3.81
C ALA A 550 15.85 -21.41 -2.73
N ILE A 551 15.95 -20.31 -1.97
CA ILE A 551 14.92 -19.90 -1.01
C ILE A 551 13.61 -19.63 -1.75
N VAL A 552 13.65 -18.86 -2.84
CA VAL A 552 12.46 -18.55 -3.65
C VAL A 552 11.81 -19.80 -4.22
N ALA A 553 12.61 -20.77 -4.70
CA ALA A 553 12.09 -22.01 -5.28
C ALA A 553 11.32 -22.87 -4.27
N GLU A 554 11.72 -22.86 -2.99
CA GLU A 554 10.95 -23.51 -1.92
C GLU A 554 9.56 -22.87 -1.75
N HIS A 555 9.49 -21.54 -1.87
CA HIS A 555 8.24 -20.79 -1.76
C HIS A 555 7.41 -20.78 -3.05
N ALA A 556 8.03 -20.92 -4.22
CA ALA A 556 7.37 -20.94 -5.53
C ALA A 556 6.32 -22.05 -5.67
N GLN A 557 6.52 -23.18 -4.97
CA GLN A 557 5.54 -24.28 -4.92
C GLN A 557 4.16 -23.85 -4.40
N ARG A 558 4.09 -22.70 -3.71
CA ARG A 558 2.84 -22.13 -3.22
C ARG A 558 2.11 -21.24 -4.22
N GLY A 559 2.61 -21.08 -5.45
CA GLY A 559 1.82 -20.57 -6.57
C GLY A 559 1.70 -19.05 -6.66
N ASN A 560 2.77 -18.31 -6.36
CA ASN A 560 2.82 -16.87 -6.50
C ASN A 560 3.90 -16.43 -7.51
N PRO A 561 3.55 -16.37 -8.81
CA PRO A 561 4.52 -16.02 -9.86
C PRO A 561 5.02 -14.58 -9.74
N LEU A 562 4.22 -13.67 -9.18
CA LEU A 562 4.64 -12.28 -8.97
C LEU A 562 5.78 -12.20 -7.94
N PHE A 563 5.69 -12.95 -6.83
CA PHE A 563 6.78 -13.04 -5.86
C PHE A 563 8.08 -13.53 -6.52
N VAL A 564 8.01 -14.62 -7.31
CA VAL A 564 9.17 -15.16 -8.03
C VAL A 564 9.75 -14.13 -8.99
N GLN A 565 8.91 -13.47 -9.80
CA GLN A 565 9.35 -12.44 -10.74
C GLN A 565 10.09 -11.30 -10.01
N ARG A 566 9.54 -10.79 -8.90
CA ARG A 566 10.16 -9.70 -8.13
C ARG A 566 11.53 -10.06 -7.59
N VAL A 567 11.72 -11.29 -7.11
CA VAL A 567 13.04 -11.72 -6.61
C VAL A 567 14.01 -12.00 -7.76
N CYS A 568 13.54 -12.53 -8.90
CA CYS A 568 14.36 -12.63 -10.11
C CYS A 568 14.85 -11.25 -10.57
N ASP A 569 13.99 -10.23 -10.54
CA ASP A 569 14.36 -8.86 -10.87
C ASP A 569 15.37 -8.26 -9.88
N ALA A 570 15.24 -8.57 -8.59
CA ALA A 570 16.24 -8.21 -7.58
C ALA A 570 17.59 -8.88 -7.84
N CYS A 571 17.61 -10.17 -8.22
CA CYS A 571 18.84 -10.87 -8.58
C CYS A 571 19.49 -10.28 -9.83
N ALA A 572 18.70 -9.97 -10.87
CA ALA A 572 19.19 -9.31 -12.08
C ALA A 572 19.83 -7.95 -11.76
N ALA A 573 19.17 -7.13 -10.94
CA ALA A 573 19.70 -5.85 -10.50
C ALA A 573 21.01 -6.01 -9.71
N ALA A 574 21.12 -7.02 -8.84
CA ALA A 574 22.35 -7.31 -8.10
C ALA A 574 23.51 -7.70 -9.04
N LEU A 575 23.25 -8.50 -10.07
CA LEU A 575 24.25 -8.86 -11.09
C LEU A 575 24.74 -7.64 -11.89
N LEU A 576 23.85 -6.70 -12.21
CA LEU A 576 24.23 -5.43 -12.86
C LEU A 576 25.08 -4.55 -11.95
N VAL A 577 24.87 -4.60 -10.63
CA VAL A 577 25.74 -3.92 -9.65
C VAL A 577 27.13 -4.54 -9.64
N TYR A 578 27.26 -5.88 -9.65
CA TYR A 578 28.57 -6.53 -9.79
C TYR A 578 29.30 -6.06 -11.05
N ARG A 579 28.59 -6.05 -12.19
CA ARG A 579 29.14 -5.59 -13.46
C ARG A 579 29.73 -4.18 -13.36
N SER A 580 28.96 -3.22 -12.83
CA SER A 580 29.41 -1.84 -12.71
C SER A 580 30.56 -1.69 -11.72
N MET A 581 30.49 -2.35 -10.57
CA MET A 581 31.53 -2.26 -9.54
C MET A 581 32.85 -2.92 -9.99
N SER A 582 32.77 -4.07 -10.66
CA SER A 582 33.93 -4.77 -11.20
C SER A 582 34.63 -3.95 -12.29
N ALA A 583 33.88 -3.29 -13.18
CA ALA A 583 34.47 -2.40 -14.18
C ALA A 583 35.09 -1.14 -13.55
N ALA A 584 34.42 -0.54 -12.56
CA ALA A 584 34.91 0.64 -11.84
C ALA A 584 36.14 0.36 -10.97
N ALA A 585 36.29 -0.87 -10.47
CA ALA A 585 37.46 -1.28 -9.68
C ALA A 585 38.78 -1.24 -10.48
N LEU A 586 38.72 -1.13 -11.80
CA LEU A 586 39.90 -0.95 -12.67
C LEU A 586 40.29 0.53 -12.83
N ASP A 587 39.46 1.47 -12.39
CA ASP A 587 39.72 2.90 -12.55
C ASP A 587 40.93 3.37 -11.76
N GLY A 588 41.85 4.05 -12.44
CA GLY A 588 43.09 4.56 -11.84
C GLY A 588 44.23 3.55 -11.70
N HIS A 589 44.01 2.28 -12.05
CA HIS A 589 44.97 1.19 -11.87
C HIS A 589 45.72 0.77 -13.14
N ASP A 590 45.62 1.55 -14.23
CA ASP A 590 46.25 1.21 -15.52
C ASP A 590 47.79 1.23 -15.49
N ALA A 591 48.39 1.95 -14.52
CA ALA A 591 49.84 2.09 -14.37
C ALA A 591 50.44 1.14 -13.32
N ASP A 592 49.62 0.33 -12.66
CA ASP A 592 50.07 -0.57 -11.62
C ASP A 592 50.74 -1.82 -12.22
N ASP A 593 51.69 -2.40 -11.49
CA ASP A 593 52.27 -3.70 -11.85
C ASP A 593 51.16 -4.76 -11.94
N GLY A 594 51.11 -5.49 -13.06
CA GLY A 594 50.09 -6.50 -13.33
C GLY A 594 48.73 -5.95 -13.79
N ALA A 595 48.65 -4.67 -14.21
CA ALA A 595 47.40 -4.05 -14.66
C ALA A 595 46.78 -4.77 -15.87
N LEU A 596 47.61 -5.20 -16.82
CA LEU A 596 47.14 -5.90 -18.01
C LEU A 596 46.46 -7.22 -17.67
N GLU A 597 47.07 -8.00 -16.77
CA GLU A 597 46.58 -9.26 -16.28
C GLU A 597 45.25 -9.08 -15.56
N ARG A 598 45.13 -8.04 -14.71
CA ARG A 598 43.88 -7.69 -14.02
C ARG A 598 42.76 -7.32 -15.00
N ILE A 599 43.06 -6.50 -16.01
CA ILE A 599 42.09 -6.12 -17.04
C ILE A 599 41.64 -7.35 -17.85
N CYS A 600 42.57 -8.21 -18.25
CA CYS A 600 42.24 -9.43 -18.99
C CYS A 600 41.42 -10.41 -18.14
N ALA A 601 41.78 -10.57 -16.85
CA ALA A 601 41.01 -11.38 -15.92
C ALA A 601 39.59 -10.83 -15.72
N ALA A 602 39.42 -9.52 -15.56
CA ALA A 602 38.12 -8.88 -15.45
C ALA A 602 37.25 -9.06 -16.70
N ALA A 603 37.82 -8.90 -17.90
CA ALA A 603 37.09 -9.16 -19.15
C ALA A 603 36.64 -10.62 -19.26
N ASN A 604 37.53 -11.56 -18.94
CA ASN A 604 37.22 -12.99 -18.91
C ASN A 604 36.17 -13.34 -17.84
N ASN A 605 36.23 -12.70 -16.67
CA ASN A 605 35.25 -12.83 -15.60
C ASN A 605 33.87 -12.37 -16.06
N HIS A 606 33.78 -11.27 -16.81
CA HIS A 606 32.52 -10.80 -17.39
C HIS A 606 31.99 -11.78 -18.45
N ARG A 607 32.85 -12.38 -19.28
CA ARG A 607 32.45 -13.50 -20.16
C ARG A 607 31.99 -14.73 -19.40
N ARG A 608 32.57 -15.00 -18.23
CA ARG A 608 32.11 -16.08 -17.36
C ARG A 608 30.72 -15.77 -16.78
N CYS A 609 30.49 -14.51 -16.40
CA CYS A 609 29.17 -14.05 -15.98
C CYS A 609 28.15 -14.11 -17.11
N GLU A 610 28.51 -13.84 -18.37
CA GLU A 610 27.64 -14.06 -19.54
C GLU A 610 27.16 -15.53 -19.61
N GLU A 611 28.08 -16.48 -19.50
CA GLU A 611 27.76 -17.92 -19.53
C GLU A 611 26.88 -18.35 -18.34
N LEU A 612 27.20 -17.87 -17.13
CA LEU A 612 26.46 -18.18 -15.92
C LEU A 612 25.08 -17.49 -15.90
N ALA A 613 24.96 -16.28 -16.46
CA ALA A 613 23.70 -15.55 -16.57
C ALA A 613 22.69 -16.30 -17.44
N GLY A 614 23.13 -16.92 -18.53
CA GLY A 614 22.27 -17.78 -19.34
C GLY A 614 21.69 -18.96 -18.54
N GLN A 615 22.55 -19.66 -17.79
CA GLN A 615 22.12 -20.78 -16.92
C GLN A 615 21.20 -20.31 -15.78
N PHE A 616 21.46 -19.12 -15.25
CA PHE A 616 20.64 -18.52 -14.21
C PHE A 616 19.26 -18.14 -14.75
N ALA A 617 19.18 -17.55 -15.94
CA ALA A 617 17.91 -17.21 -16.59
C ALA A 617 17.04 -18.47 -16.81
N GLU A 618 17.63 -19.57 -17.32
CA GLU A 618 16.92 -20.86 -17.45
C GLU A 618 16.34 -21.35 -16.12
N ARG A 619 17.09 -21.18 -15.03
CA ARG A 619 16.62 -21.54 -13.68
C ARG A 619 15.49 -20.64 -13.20
N CYS A 620 15.60 -19.33 -13.40
CA CYS A 620 14.54 -18.38 -13.05
C CYS A 620 13.23 -18.70 -13.77
N HIS A 621 13.28 -18.99 -15.08
CA HIS A 621 12.13 -19.44 -15.86
C HIS A 621 11.55 -20.75 -15.31
N ALA A 622 12.39 -21.74 -15.00
CA ALA A 622 11.91 -23.00 -14.43
C ALA A 622 11.19 -22.82 -13.09
N VAL A 623 11.66 -21.91 -12.23
CA VAL A 623 10.99 -21.60 -10.95
C VAL A 623 9.70 -20.82 -11.17
N LEU A 624 9.68 -19.89 -12.12
CA LEU A 624 8.48 -19.14 -12.49
C LEU A 624 7.40 -20.08 -13.06
N ASP A 625 7.77 -20.99 -13.96
CA ASP A 625 6.86 -22.00 -14.52
C ASP A 625 6.27 -22.89 -13.43
N GLN A 626 7.08 -23.28 -12.42
CA GLN A 626 6.58 -24.02 -11.25
C GLN A 626 5.53 -23.22 -10.47
N ALA A 627 5.76 -21.91 -10.26
CA ALA A 627 4.79 -21.05 -9.58
C ALA A 627 3.50 -20.88 -10.38
N ILE A 628 3.58 -20.65 -11.69
CA ILE A 628 2.41 -20.55 -12.57
C ILE A 628 1.62 -21.87 -12.58
N TYR A 629 2.31 -23.00 -12.68
CA TYR A 629 1.69 -24.32 -12.64
C TYR A 629 0.98 -24.58 -11.30
N ALA A 630 1.64 -24.26 -10.18
CA ALA A 630 1.05 -24.39 -8.85
C ALA A 630 -0.19 -23.50 -8.66
N GLN A 631 -0.15 -22.26 -9.19
CA GLN A 631 -1.30 -21.35 -9.18
C GLN A 631 -2.48 -21.94 -9.98
N ALA A 632 -2.23 -22.44 -11.20
CA ALA A 632 -3.26 -23.04 -12.04
C ALA A 632 -3.86 -24.32 -11.43
N HIS A 633 -3.06 -25.12 -10.72
CA HIS A 633 -3.52 -26.34 -10.06
C HIS A 633 -4.45 -26.05 -8.88
N ARG A 634 -4.17 -24.98 -8.11
CA ARG A 634 -5.07 -24.52 -7.05
C ARG A 634 -6.45 -24.14 -7.57
N SER A 635 -6.53 -23.63 -8.80
CA SER A 635 -7.81 -23.29 -9.44
C SER A 635 -8.55 -24.50 -10.03
N THR A 636 -7.88 -25.64 -10.23
CA THR A 636 -8.42 -26.78 -11.02
C THR A 636 -8.59 -28.09 -10.26
N GLU A 637 -8.19 -28.18 -8.98
CA GLU A 637 -8.41 -29.41 -8.20
C GLU A 637 -9.90 -29.81 -8.22
N PRO A 638 -10.23 -31.00 -8.76
CA PRO A 638 -11.62 -31.44 -8.86
C PRO A 638 -12.12 -31.71 -7.45
N VAL A 639 -13.11 -30.93 -7.02
CA VAL A 639 -13.93 -31.23 -5.85
C VAL A 639 -14.47 -32.65 -6.06
N VAL A 640 -13.89 -33.62 -5.35
CA VAL A 640 -14.36 -35.00 -5.33
C VAL A 640 -15.74 -34.98 -4.73
N SER A 641 -16.72 -34.79 -5.62
CA SER A 641 -18.11 -34.91 -5.31
C SER A 641 -18.32 -36.35 -4.89
N ARG A 642 -18.52 -36.56 -3.58
CA ARG A 642 -19.20 -37.75 -3.06
C ARG A 642 -20.65 -37.72 -3.57
N SER A 643 -20.84 -37.94 -4.86
CA SER A 643 -22.12 -38.34 -5.43
C SER A 643 -21.93 -39.71 -6.05
N ARG A 644 -22.64 -40.65 -5.44
CA ARG A 644 -22.72 -42.05 -5.80
C ARG A 644 -23.57 -42.16 -7.06
N ALA A 645 -23.05 -42.90 -8.04
CA ALA A 645 -23.72 -43.47 -9.21
C ALA A 645 -24.30 -42.45 -10.23
N ASP A 646 -23.64 -42.29 -11.38
CA ASP A 646 -24.08 -42.99 -12.59
C ASP A 646 -23.01 -42.87 -13.70
N ALA A 647 -22.92 -43.94 -14.49
CA ALA A 647 -21.86 -44.18 -15.44
C ALA A 647 -22.16 -43.63 -16.84
N SER A 648 -21.07 -43.48 -17.59
CA SER A 648 -20.94 -43.34 -19.05
C SER A 648 -21.11 -41.95 -19.64
N SER A 649 -19.98 -41.36 -20.02
CA SER A 649 -19.86 -40.56 -21.23
C SER A 649 -18.38 -40.45 -21.62
N THR A 650 -18.13 -40.60 -22.91
CA THR A 650 -16.84 -40.76 -23.58
C THR A 650 -15.98 -39.49 -23.54
N ALA A 651 -14.72 -39.65 -23.15
CA ALA A 651 -13.71 -38.61 -23.08
C ALA A 651 -13.02 -38.41 -24.43
N ASP A 652 -13.06 -37.18 -24.92
CA ASP A 652 -12.04 -36.56 -25.78
C ASP A 652 -11.83 -35.15 -25.22
N THR A 653 -10.86 -34.98 -24.33
CA THR A 653 -10.49 -33.69 -23.76
C THR A 653 -9.10 -33.33 -24.28
N GLU A 654 -9.05 -32.42 -25.25
CA GLU A 654 -7.82 -31.76 -25.68
C GLU A 654 -7.22 -31.00 -24.50
N ALA A 655 -5.93 -31.23 -24.23
CA ALA A 655 -5.20 -30.53 -23.18
C ALA A 655 -5.15 -29.02 -23.49
N PRO A 656 -5.47 -28.14 -22.54
CA PRO A 656 -5.41 -26.70 -22.75
C PRO A 656 -3.97 -26.29 -23.06
N THR A 657 -3.76 -25.73 -24.25
CA THR A 657 -2.47 -25.20 -24.70
C THR A 657 -2.07 -24.00 -23.84
N GLY A 658 -1.18 -24.22 -22.85
CA GLY A 658 -0.71 -23.24 -21.85
C GLY A 658 0.14 -22.07 -22.36
N SER A 659 0.17 -21.80 -23.67
CA SER A 659 1.08 -20.81 -24.27
C SER A 659 0.64 -19.34 -24.06
N ALA A 660 -0.62 -19.07 -23.73
CA ALA A 660 -1.13 -17.70 -23.62
C ALA A 660 -0.88 -17.03 -22.25
N ALA A 661 -0.82 -17.82 -21.16
CA ALA A 661 -0.62 -17.30 -19.81
C ALA A 661 0.83 -16.88 -19.52
N LEU A 662 1.81 -17.46 -20.22
CA LEU A 662 3.23 -17.13 -20.06
C LEU A 662 3.61 -15.75 -20.62
N SER A 663 2.76 -15.16 -21.48
CA SER A 663 3.04 -13.85 -22.08
C SER A 663 2.99 -12.68 -21.09
N GLU A 664 2.42 -12.86 -19.90
CA GLU A 664 2.22 -11.77 -18.93
C GLU A 664 3.47 -11.51 -18.06
N TYR A 665 4.36 -12.50 -17.94
CA TYR A 665 5.54 -12.41 -17.07
C TYR A 665 6.82 -12.31 -17.90
N SER A 666 7.40 -11.11 -18.00
CA SER A 666 8.75 -10.91 -18.54
C SER A 666 9.75 -10.84 -17.39
N LEU A 667 10.83 -11.63 -17.44
CA LEU A 667 11.89 -11.57 -16.45
C LEU A 667 13.04 -10.66 -16.94
N SER A 668 13.53 -9.78 -16.09
CA SER A 668 14.66 -8.91 -16.43
C SER A 668 15.99 -9.67 -16.63
N VAL A 669 16.07 -10.93 -16.18
CA VAL A 669 17.27 -11.78 -16.30
C VAL A 669 17.66 -12.09 -17.75
N ASP A 670 16.72 -12.02 -18.69
CA ASP A 670 16.93 -12.41 -20.09
C ASP A 670 17.96 -11.52 -20.82
N GLY A 671 18.10 -10.27 -20.39
CA GLY A 671 19.07 -9.31 -20.95
C GLY A 671 20.47 -9.41 -20.35
N ILE A 672 20.62 -10.02 -19.16
CA ILE A 672 21.83 -9.89 -18.34
C ILE A 672 23.06 -10.51 -19.00
N ALA A 673 22.91 -11.62 -19.73
CA ALA A 673 24.01 -12.23 -20.46
C ALA A 673 24.60 -11.28 -21.52
N HIS A 674 23.74 -10.59 -22.27
CA HIS A 674 24.17 -9.59 -23.26
C HIS A 674 24.86 -8.40 -22.60
N GLU A 675 24.32 -7.93 -21.47
CA GLU A 675 24.88 -6.82 -20.70
C GLU A 675 26.31 -7.13 -20.17
N PHE A 676 26.59 -8.39 -19.81
CA PHE A 676 27.95 -8.84 -19.47
C PHE A 676 28.85 -9.02 -20.70
N ALA A 677 28.33 -9.49 -21.83
CA ALA A 677 29.08 -9.60 -23.08
C ALA A 677 29.60 -8.22 -23.55
N VAL A 678 28.72 -7.20 -23.53
CA VAL A 678 29.08 -5.82 -23.87
C VAL A 678 30.11 -5.26 -22.89
N SER A 679 29.94 -5.54 -21.60
CA SER A 679 30.88 -5.12 -20.56
C SER A 679 32.25 -5.78 -20.71
N ALA A 680 32.31 -7.07 -21.07
CA ALA A 680 33.57 -7.76 -21.33
C ALA A 680 34.35 -7.12 -22.48
N GLU A 681 33.67 -6.79 -23.59
CA GLU A 681 34.29 -6.10 -24.73
C GLU A 681 34.82 -4.72 -24.31
N HIS A 682 34.01 -3.97 -23.56
CA HIS A 682 34.40 -2.67 -23.03
C HIS A 682 35.63 -2.75 -22.11
N VAL A 683 35.64 -3.68 -21.15
CA VAL A 683 36.78 -3.91 -20.26
C VAL A 683 38.01 -4.32 -21.05
N ALA A 684 37.88 -5.19 -22.06
CA ALA A 684 38.99 -5.59 -22.91
C ALA A 684 39.61 -4.39 -23.66
N THR A 685 38.81 -3.41 -24.09
CA THR A 685 39.35 -2.19 -24.72
C THR A 685 40.26 -1.38 -23.79
N ARG A 686 40.10 -1.51 -22.46
CA ARG A 686 40.97 -0.84 -21.47
C ARG A 686 42.39 -1.36 -21.45
N ALA A 687 42.66 -2.55 -21.99
CA ALA A 687 44.04 -3.03 -22.15
C ALA A 687 44.89 -2.04 -22.98
N CYS A 688 44.24 -1.26 -23.86
CA CYS A 688 44.90 -0.18 -24.59
C CYS A 688 45.38 0.97 -23.70
N ASN A 689 44.82 1.18 -22.50
CA ASN A 689 45.36 2.19 -21.58
C ASN A 689 46.79 1.82 -21.18
N VAL A 690 47.03 0.55 -20.82
CA VAL A 690 48.36 0.03 -20.44
C VAL A 690 49.35 0.19 -21.60
N ILE A 691 48.97 -0.25 -22.80
CA ILE A 691 49.83 -0.12 -24.00
C ILE A 691 50.21 1.36 -24.25
N PHE A 692 49.26 2.27 -24.11
CA PHE A 692 49.50 3.68 -24.41
C PHE A 692 50.22 4.43 -23.29
N LEU A 693 50.21 3.95 -22.05
CA LEU A 693 51.10 4.46 -21.00
C LEU A 693 52.56 4.22 -21.40
N ASP A 694 52.92 3.01 -21.80
CA ASP A 694 54.27 2.68 -22.28
C ASP A 694 54.69 3.49 -23.51
N LEU A 695 53.78 3.60 -24.50
CA LEU A 695 54.04 4.38 -25.71
C LEU A 695 54.17 5.89 -25.42
N ASP A 696 53.42 6.43 -24.45
CA ASP A 696 53.48 7.84 -24.07
C ASP A 696 54.72 8.15 -23.22
N GLU A 697 55.18 7.21 -22.39
CA GLU A 697 56.40 7.32 -21.59
C GLU A 697 57.67 7.17 -22.43
N ALA A 698 57.59 6.47 -23.57
CA ALA A 698 58.70 6.30 -24.50
C ALA A 698 59.28 7.66 -24.96
N PRO A 699 60.53 8.01 -24.55
CA PRO A 699 61.02 9.37 -24.61
C PRO A 699 61.13 9.89 -26.05
N GLY A 700 60.20 10.79 -26.38
CA GLY A 700 60.16 11.47 -27.67
C GLY A 700 59.57 10.65 -28.81
N LEU A 701 58.86 9.55 -28.55
CA LEU A 701 58.23 8.73 -29.60
C LEU A 701 57.27 9.56 -30.47
N TRP A 702 56.21 10.10 -29.87
CA TRP A 702 55.23 10.93 -30.59
C TRP A 702 55.79 12.27 -31.06
N PRO A 703 56.57 13.03 -30.26
CA PRO A 703 57.14 14.31 -30.69
C PRO A 703 58.03 14.26 -31.95
N ARG A 704 58.54 13.09 -32.32
CA ARG A 704 59.34 12.88 -33.55
C ARG A 704 58.49 12.88 -34.82
N LEU A 705 57.19 12.58 -34.73
CA LEU A 705 56.31 12.61 -35.89
C LEU A 705 56.34 13.97 -36.58
N TYR A 706 56.31 13.95 -37.92
CA TYR A 706 56.33 15.12 -38.80
C TYR A 706 57.60 15.99 -38.70
N LEU A 707 58.63 15.56 -37.94
CA LEU A 707 59.96 16.15 -38.01
C LEU A 707 60.74 15.61 -39.21
N HIS A 708 61.85 16.26 -39.52
CA HIS A 708 62.70 15.90 -40.66
C HIS A 708 63.17 14.45 -40.63
N GLY A 709 63.62 13.94 -39.47
CA GLY A 709 64.09 12.56 -39.31
C GLY A 709 63.00 11.53 -39.63
N TRP A 710 61.79 11.72 -39.11
CA TRP A 710 60.63 10.89 -39.47
C TRP A 710 60.28 11.00 -40.97
N ALA A 711 60.19 12.21 -41.53
CA ALA A 711 59.79 12.41 -42.93
C ALA A 711 60.84 11.89 -43.94
N ALA A 712 62.12 11.90 -43.56
CA ALA A 712 63.21 11.32 -44.34
C ALA A 712 63.27 9.77 -44.22
N GLY A 713 62.51 9.18 -43.29
CA GLY A 713 62.55 7.75 -43.00
C GLY A 713 63.73 7.33 -42.12
N GLU A 714 64.47 8.27 -41.53
CA GLU A 714 65.58 8.00 -40.61
C GLU A 714 65.08 7.56 -39.23
N GLU A 715 63.87 7.97 -38.85
CA GLU A 715 63.22 7.58 -37.61
C GLU A 715 62.04 6.62 -37.89
N GLU A 716 62.14 5.39 -37.37
CA GLU A 716 61.12 4.34 -37.51
C GLU A 716 60.10 4.40 -36.36
N VAL A 717 59.35 5.51 -36.29
CA VAL A 717 58.31 5.68 -35.25
C VAL A 717 57.23 4.60 -35.36
N ALA A 718 56.68 4.34 -36.55
CA ALA A 718 55.67 3.30 -36.75
C ALA A 718 56.19 1.89 -36.44
N GLY A 719 57.44 1.58 -36.81
CA GLY A 719 58.08 0.30 -36.47
C GLY A 719 58.25 0.12 -34.96
N SER A 720 58.60 1.19 -34.25
CA SER A 720 58.71 1.18 -32.78
C SER A 720 57.34 0.97 -32.12
N VAL A 721 56.30 1.67 -32.60
CA VAL A 721 54.92 1.49 -32.12
C VAL A 721 54.45 0.06 -32.36
N VAL A 722 54.64 -0.49 -33.56
CA VAL A 722 54.25 -1.88 -33.86
C VAL A 722 55.01 -2.87 -33.01
N ALA A 723 56.31 -2.67 -32.76
CA ALA A 723 57.08 -3.57 -31.91
C ALA A 723 56.52 -3.63 -30.48
N THR A 724 56.24 -2.48 -29.86
CA THR A 724 55.63 -2.43 -28.51
C THR A 724 54.23 -3.02 -28.51
N VAL A 725 53.40 -2.66 -29.50
CA VAL A 725 52.04 -3.19 -29.62
C VAL A 725 52.06 -4.72 -29.81
N ALA A 726 52.97 -5.25 -30.62
CA ALA A 726 53.12 -6.68 -30.85
C ALA A 726 53.51 -7.45 -29.58
N ASP A 727 54.35 -6.87 -28.74
CA ASP A 727 54.73 -7.45 -27.44
C ASP A 727 53.50 -7.61 -26.54
N PHE A 728 52.76 -6.52 -26.31
CA PHE A 728 51.54 -6.52 -25.50
C PHE A 728 50.44 -7.42 -26.07
N PHE A 729 50.27 -7.45 -27.40
CA PHE A 729 49.27 -8.34 -28.01
C PHE A 729 49.69 -9.81 -28.00
N GLY A 730 50.97 -10.14 -27.80
CA GLY A 730 51.38 -11.50 -27.45
C GLY A 730 50.65 -11.96 -26.19
N ASP A 731 50.76 -11.16 -25.13
CA ASP A 731 50.14 -11.42 -23.83
C ASP A 731 48.61 -11.34 -23.89
N ILE A 732 48.03 -10.31 -24.51
CA ILE A 732 46.57 -10.17 -24.64
C ILE A 732 45.95 -11.37 -25.38
N ASN A 733 46.61 -11.86 -26.43
CA ASN A 733 46.11 -13.01 -27.19
C ASN A 733 46.17 -14.31 -26.38
N GLU A 734 47.11 -14.40 -25.44
CA GLU A 734 47.23 -15.51 -24.50
C GLU A 734 46.23 -15.40 -23.34
N PHE A 735 46.09 -14.22 -22.74
CA PHE A 735 45.30 -13.99 -21.54
C PHE A 735 43.80 -13.87 -21.82
N LEU A 736 43.37 -13.29 -22.94
CA LEU A 736 41.94 -13.20 -23.28
C LEU A 736 41.42 -14.50 -23.90
N ARG A 737 40.26 -14.97 -23.44
CA ARG A 737 39.68 -16.23 -23.93
C ARG A 737 38.96 -16.09 -25.28
N ARG A 738 38.24 -15.00 -25.51
CA ARG A 738 37.34 -14.85 -26.68
C ARG A 738 37.96 -13.93 -27.74
N ASP A 739 37.84 -14.33 -29.01
CA ASP A 739 38.33 -13.55 -30.14
C ASP A 739 37.61 -12.21 -30.31
N ALA A 740 36.33 -12.11 -29.89
CA ALA A 740 35.59 -10.85 -29.90
C ALA A 740 36.24 -9.79 -29.00
N ASP A 741 36.68 -10.18 -27.79
CA ASP A 741 37.32 -9.27 -26.83
C ASP A 741 38.72 -8.86 -27.32
N LYS A 742 39.47 -9.81 -27.89
CA LYS A 742 40.74 -9.53 -28.58
C LYS A 742 40.52 -8.52 -29.69
N MET A 743 39.52 -8.74 -30.54
CA MET A 743 39.17 -7.86 -31.65
C MET A 743 38.77 -6.46 -31.18
N ALA A 744 38.05 -6.35 -30.06
CA ALA A 744 37.70 -5.08 -29.45
C ALA A 744 38.95 -4.30 -29.01
N ALA A 745 39.88 -4.97 -28.32
CA ALA A 745 41.18 -4.38 -27.95
C ALA A 745 42.01 -3.98 -29.18
N PHE A 746 42.09 -4.83 -30.21
CA PHE A 746 42.78 -4.50 -31.47
C PHE A 746 42.19 -3.27 -32.17
N THR A 747 40.87 -3.23 -32.27
CA THR A 747 40.14 -2.15 -32.94
C THR A 747 40.37 -0.82 -32.21
N GLU A 748 40.33 -0.84 -30.87
CA GLU A 748 40.59 0.32 -30.04
C GLU A 748 42.06 0.78 -30.15
N CYS A 749 43.02 -0.14 -30.13
CA CYS A 749 44.43 0.19 -30.27
C CYS A 749 44.72 0.90 -31.61
N ALA A 750 44.23 0.34 -32.72
CA ALA A 750 44.39 0.92 -34.06
C ALA A 750 43.76 2.33 -34.13
N ARG A 751 42.59 2.52 -33.52
CA ARG A 751 41.91 3.82 -33.43
C ARG A 751 42.75 4.84 -32.67
N ARG A 752 43.29 4.46 -31.50
CA ARG A 752 44.13 5.33 -30.68
C ARG A 752 45.45 5.69 -31.36
N ILE A 753 46.05 4.78 -32.13
CA ILE A 753 47.25 5.10 -32.93
C ILE A 753 46.92 6.19 -33.95
N ALA A 754 45.83 6.03 -34.70
CA ALA A 754 45.38 7.05 -35.66
C ALA A 754 45.09 8.39 -34.96
N ASP A 755 44.42 8.37 -33.80
CA ASP A 755 44.19 9.54 -32.96
C ASP A 755 45.49 10.26 -32.59
N ARG A 756 46.55 9.53 -32.17
CA ARG A 756 47.85 10.13 -31.80
C ARG A 756 48.56 10.80 -32.97
N TYR A 757 48.56 10.17 -34.14
CA TYR A 757 49.12 10.79 -35.35
C TYR A 757 48.42 12.10 -35.70
N VAL A 758 47.09 12.10 -35.64
CA VAL A 758 46.25 13.24 -35.97
C VAL A 758 46.42 14.36 -34.93
N ALA A 759 46.45 14.02 -33.64
CA ALA A 759 46.69 14.98 -32.55
C ALA A 759 48.09 15.60 -32.61
N GLN A 760 49.11 14.80 -32.92
CA GLN A 760 50.50 15.25 -32.96
C GLN A 760 50.77 16.26 -34.08
N LEU A 761 50.10 16.14 -35.23
CA LEU A 761 50.20 17.16 -36.27
C LEU A 761 49.55 18.47 -35.82
N ALA A 762 48.37 18.41 -35.18
CA ALA A 762 47.72 19.60 -34.64
C ALA A 762 48.59 20.29 -33.57
N LEU A 763 49.23 19.51 -32.71
CA LEU A 763 50.22 19.99 -31.73
C LEU A 763 51.39 20.69 -32.40
N LEU A 764 51.96 20.08 -33.45
CA LEU A 764 53.05 20.68 -34.21
C LEU A 764 52.60 22.02 -34.77
N LEU A 765 51.42 22.11 -35.39
CA LEU A 765 50.82 23.34 -35.91
C LEU A 765 50.48 24.39 -34.83
N GLY A 766 50.75 24.10 -33.56
CA GLY A 766 50.69 25.02 -32.44
C GLY A 766 49.37 24.97 -31.68
N ALA A 767 48.64 23.86 -31.72
CA ALA A 767 47.53 23.64 -30.79
C ALA A 767 47.99 23.96 -29.36
N ASP A 768 47.17 24.67 -28.59
CA ASP A 768 47.52 24.99 -27.22
C ASP A 768 47.76 23.67 -26.47
N ARG A 769 48.96 23.53 -25.88
CA ARG A 769 49.30 22.34 -25.09
C ARG A 769 48.32 22.11 -23.95
N LYS A 770 47.64 23.16 -23.45
CA LYS A 770 46.58 23.01 -22.44
C LYS A 770 45.35 22.29 -22.96
N ASN A 771 45.01 22.47 -24.24
CA ASN A 771 43.91 21.75 -24.87
C ASN A 771 44.35 20.34 -25.31
N ALA A 772 45.64 20.15 -25.61
CA ALA A 772 46.19 18.86 -26.01
C ALA A 772 46.57 17.93 -24.83
N SER A 773 46.96 18.47 -23.67
CA SER A 773 47.09 17.68 -22.43
C SER A 773 45.74 17.13 -22.00
N ASN A 774 44.67 17.88 -22.25
CA ASN A 774 43.31 17.39 -22.08
C ASN A 774 43.01 16.26 -23.07
N VAL A 775 43.46 16.29 -24.32
CA VAL A 775 43.28 15.17 -25.27
C VAL A 775 43.99 13.89 -24.82
N ALA A 776 45.20 13.98 -24.27
CA ALA A 776 45.92 12.84 -23.72
C ALA A 776 45.26 12.31 -22.42
N ALA A 777 44.80 13.20 -21.54
CA ALA A 777 44.08 12.83 -20.33
C ALA A 777 42.64 12.33 -20.60
N ALA A 778 41.97 12.89 -21.62
CA ALA A 778 40.62 12.55 -22.08
C ALA A 778 40.59 11.23 -22.84
N ALA A 779 41.61 10.93 -23.65
CA ALA A 779 41.76 9.60 -24.26
C ALA A 779 41.85 8.49 -23.21
N ASN A 780 42.39 8.80 -22.02
CA ASN A 780 42.42 7.87 -20.88
C ASN A 780 41.14 7.89 -20.03
N THR A 781 40.27 8.91 -20.14
CA THR A 781 38.99 9.03 -19.40
C THR A 781 37.73 8.80 -20.25
N LEU A 782 37.87 8.57 -21.56
CA LEU A 782 36.76 8.40 -22.52
C LEU A 782 36.01 7.06 -22.42
N THR A 783 36.36 6.19 -21.47
CA THR A 783 35.57 4.98 -21.12
C THR A 783 34.64 5.18 -19.94
N THR A 784 34.64 6.34 -19.28
CA THR A 784 33.87 6.59 -18.06
C THR A 784 33.07 7.89 -18.17
N THR A 785 31.82 7.79 -18.60
CA THR A 785 30.80 8.81 -18.30
C THR A 785 29.50 8.13 -17.89
N GLU A 786 29.41 7.75 -16.62
CA GLU A 786 28.23 7.93 -15.76
C GLU A 786 28.62 7.59 -14.29
N SER A 787 28.16 8.43 -13.36
CA SER A 787 28.07 8.22 -11.89
C SER A 787 29.02 9.01 -10.97
N THR A 788 28.47 10.15 -10.52
CA THR A 788 28.51 10.86 -9.22
C THR A 788 29.79 11.05 -8.37
N ALA A 789 29.93 12.31 -7.95
CA ALA A 789 30.89 12.88 -7.00
C ALA A 789 30.74 12.39 -5.55
N VAL A 790 31.88 12.35 -4.81
CA VAL A 790 32.11 12.88 -3.44
C VAL A 790 33.53 12.54 -2.92
N ALA A 791 34.18 13.56 -2.32
CA ALA A 791 35.23 13.60 -1.26
C ALA A 791 36.75 13.43 -1.54
N ASP A 792 37.42 14.59 -1.47
CA ASP A 792 38.70 15.05 -0.89
C ASP A 792 39.74 14.12 -0.18
N ALA A 793 41.01 14.49 -0.46
CA ALA A 793 42.29 14.39 0.30
C ALA A 793 42.87 12.98 0.59
N ASP A 794 44.18 12.69 0.48
CA ASP A 794 45.33 13.45 0.97
C ASP A 794 46.66 12.97 0.33
N GLU A 795 47.71 13.79 0.42
CA GLU A 795 49.06 13.58 -0.14
C GLU A 795 49.88 12.51 0.62
N GLY A 796 50.67 11.70 -0.11
CA GLY A 796 51.69 10.82 0.49
C GLY A 796 52.65 10.24 -0.55
N GLY A 797 53.89 10.73 -0.56
CA GLY A 797 54.90 10.43 -1.57
C GLY A 797 55.45 9.00 -1.55
N SER A 798 55.89 8.55 -2.72
CA SER A 798 56.78 7.40 -2.88
C SER A 798 57.88 7.75 -3.88
N GLU A 799 59.11 7.85 -3.37
CA GLU A 799 60.33 7.99 -4.16
C GLU A 799 60.58 6.69 -4.93
N SER A 800 60.20 6.66 -6.21
CA SER A 800 60.50 5.55 -7.11
C SER A 800 61.93 5.63 -7.66
N LEU A 801 62.51 4.45 -7.75
CA LEU A 801 63.89 4.05 -7.99
C LEU A 801 64.39 4.35 -9.42
N ALA A 802 64.18 5.56 -9.97
CA ALA A 802 64.54 5.92 -11.35
C ALA A 802 65.81 6.80 -11.47
N HIS A 803 66.78 6.61 -10.56
CA HIS A 803 68.06 7.32 -10.61
C HIS A 803 69.25 6.37 -10.60
N ARG A 804 69.40 5.60 -11.69
CA ARG A 804 70.70 5.13 -12.19
C ARG A 804 70.56 4.87 -13.69
N ILE A 805 71.50 5.41 -14.46
CA ILE A 805 71.66 5.28 -15.92
C ILE A 805 70.88 6.31 -16.76
N THR A 806 71.34 7.56 -16.75
CA THR A 806 71.84 8.29 -17.94
C THR A 806 72.00 9.77 -17.59
N GLY A 807 73.24 10.26 -17.63
CA GLY A 807 73.53 11.68 -17.47
C GLY A 807 73.15 12.44 -18.74
N GLY A 808 72.08 13.24 -18.66
CA GLY A 808 71.67 14.14 -19.74
C GLY A 808 70.28 14.72 -19.50
N GLY A 809 70.18 15.78 -18.68
CA GLY A 809 68.89 16.37 -18.32
C GLY A 809 68.11 16.95 -19.53
N PRO A 810 66.82 16.60 -19.71
CA PRO A 810 65.97 17.09 -20.81
C PRO A 810 65.50 18.56 -20.66
N SER A 811 65.86 19.23 -19.56
CA SER A 811 65.25 20.51 -19.18
C SER A 811 65.73 21.76 -19.93
N ARG A 812 66.72 21.67 -20.84
CA ARG A 812 67.25 22.85 -21.57
C ARG A 812 66.70 23.05 -22.98
N LEU A 813 66.23 22.02 -23.66
CA LEU A 813 65.65 22.16 -25.01
C LEU A 813 64.17 22.59 -25.00
N LEU A 814 63.42 22.24 -23.95
CA LEU A 814 61.98 22.46 -23.90
C LEU A 814 61.56 23.83 -23.34
N ARG A 815 62.43 24.54 -22.61
CA ARG A 815 62.12 25.86 -22.03
C ARG A 815 62.30 27.03 -23.00
N ALA A 816 62.88 26.79 -24.19
CA ALA A 816 63.13 27.82 -25.21
C ALA A 816 61.94 28.05 -26.18
N VAL A 817 60.91 27.21 -26.16
CA VAL A 817 59.81 27.24 -27.15
C VAL A 817 58.62 28.13 -26.70
N GLY A 818 58.54 28.52 -25.43
CA GLY A 818 57.36 29.17 -24.85
C GLY A 818 57.17 30.68 -25.09
N ALA A 819 58.12 31.39 -25.72
CA ALA A 819 58.05 32.86 -25.80
C ALA A 819 58.32 33.47 -27.20
N ALA A 820 58.53 32.65 -28.23
CA ALA A 820 58.74 33.14 -29.59
C ALA A 820 57.48 32.89 -30.43
N ARG A 821 57.12 33.85 -31.30
CA ARG A 821 56.15 33.68 -32.39
C ARG A 821 56.23 32.24 -32.92
N GLY A 822 55.10 31.52 -32.91
CA GLY A 822 55.04 30.08 -33.13
C GLY A 822 56.00 29.61 -34.23
N PRO A 823 56.80 28.56 -33.99
CA PRO A 823 57.85 28.13 -34.90
C PRO A 823 57.29 28.02 -36.32
N ARG A 824 58.01 28.59 -37.29
CA ARG A 824 57.68 28.44 -38.71
C ARG A 824 57.96 26.98 -39.07
N ILE A 825 56.94 26.15 -38.94
CA ILE A 825 57.01 24.74 -39.36
C ILE A 825 56.84 24.70 -40.87
N THR A 826 57.78 24.00 -41.49
CA THR A 826 57.72 23.65 -42.90
C THR A 826 57.56 22.13 -42.95
N LEU A 827 56.49 21.66 -43.57
CA LEU A 827 56.27 20.24 -43.81
C LEU A 827 57.19 19.78 -44.95
N GLU A 828 57.90 18.69 -44.73
CA GLU A 828 58.81 18.12 -45.73
C GLU A 828 58.02 17.47 -46.87
N PRO A 829 58.50 17.51 -48.14
CA PRO A 829 57.79 16.93 -49.29
C PRO A 829 57.49 15.43 -49.14
N ASN A 830 58.32 14.70 -48.40
CA ASN A 830 58.16 13.25 -48.19
C ASN A 830 57.11 12.88 -47.12
N THR A 831 56.56 13.87 -46.41
CA THR A 831 55.60 13.66 -45.30
C THR A 831 54.41 12.78 -45.72
N VAL A 832 53.83 13.01 -46.90
CA VAL A 832 52.67 12.24 -47.40
C VAL A 832 53.05 10.79 -47.67
N ALA A 833 54.17 10.57 -48.37
CA ALA A 833 54.65 9.23 -48.70
C ALA A 833 54.98 8.44 -47.43
N ARG A 834 55.59 9.10 -46.44
CA ARG A 834 55.89 8.49 -45.13
C ARG A 834 54.62 8.15 -44.35
N LEU A 835 53.66 9.07 -44.27
CA LEU A 835 52.39 8.82 -43.56
C LEU A 835 51.62 7.63 -44.15
N ARG A 836 51.58 7.53 -45.49
CA ARG A 836 50.97 6.36 -46.18
C ARG A 836 51.75 5.07 -45.92
N ALA A 837 53.09 5.13 -45.86
CA ALA A 837 53.92 3.97 -45.52
C ALA A 837 53.68 3.49 -44.07
N ASP A 838 53.62 4.41 -43.12
CA ASP A 838 53.34 4.10 -41.70
C ASP A 838 51.91 3.54 -41.54
N ARG A 839 50.92 4.13 -42.21
CA ARG A 839 49.55 3.59 -42.28
C ARG A 839 49.53 2.17 -42.84
N GLN A 840 50.28 1.89 -43.91
CA GLN A 840 50.33 0.56 -44.49
C GLN A 840 50.98 -0.43 -43.53
N LEU A 841 52.04 -0.03 -42.82
CA LEU A 841 52.69 -0.86 -41.82
C LEU A 841 51.74 -1.22 -40.66
N PHE A 842 50.92 -0.27 -40.19
CA PHE A 842 49.87 -0.58 -39.21
C PHE A 842 48.79 -1.50 -39.79
N ALA A 843 48.35 -1.25 -41.03
CA ALA A 843 47.36 -2.10 -41.68
C ALA A 843 47.86 -3.54 -41.84
N ASP A 844 49.10 -3.72 -42.29
CA ASP A 844 49.73 -5.03 -42.45
C ASP A 844 49.79 -5.76 -41.11
N TYR A 845 50.23 -5.07 -40.04
CA TYR A 845 50.25 -5.64 -38.70
C TYR A 845 48.85 -6.07 -38.24
N PHE A 846 47.87 -5.16 -38.19
CA PHE A 846 46.54 -5.47 -37.65
C PHE A 846 45.75 -6.46 -38.52
N ILE A 847 46.00 -6.55 -39.83
CA ILE A 847 45.34 -7.50 -40.72
C ILE A 847 46.00 -8.89 -40.67
N HIS A 848 47.34 -8.97 -40.63
CA HIS A 848 48.06 -10.22 -40.82
C HIS A 848 48.68 -10.78 -39.53
N ASP A 849 49.33 -9.94 -38.74
CA ASP A 849 50.18 -10.39 -37.62
C ASP A 849 49.47 -10.27 -36.26
N GLY A 850 48.62 -9.27 -36.08
CA GLY A 850 47.82 -9.01 -34.88
C GLY A 850 46.54 -9.83 -34.80
N GLY A 851 46.56 -11.12 -35.15
CA GLY A 851 45.42 -12.01 -34.88
C GLY A 851 44.22 -11.92 -35.85
N GLY A 852 44.40 -11.34 -37.04
CA GLY A 852 43.43 -11.47 -38.14
C GLY A 852 42.22 -10.53 -38.08
N SER A 853 42.41 -9.24 -37.78
CA SER A 853 41.29 -8.30 -37.82
C SER A 853 40.71 -8.15 -39.23
N SER A 854 39.41 -7.84 -39.28
CA SER A 854 38.73 -7.63 -40.57
C SER A 854 39.35 -6.42 -41.27
N VAL A 855 39.81 -6.62 -42.51
CA VAL A 855 40.35 -5.56 -43.38
C VAL A 855 39.46 -4.30 -43.37
N ALA A 856 38.13 -4.48 -43.34
CA ALA A 856 37.18 -3.38 -43.30
C ALA A 856 37.21 -2.60 -41.99
N ILE A 857 37.34 -3.29 -40.85
CA ILE A 857 37.44 -2.68 -39.51
C ILE A 857 38.76 -1.92 -39.40
N THR A 858 39.89 -2.55 -39.74
CA THR A 858 41.21 -1.93 -39.71
C THR A 858 41.27 -0.69 -40.60
N SER A 859 40.75 -0.79 -41.84
CA SER A 859 40.71 0.34 -42.77
C SER A 859 39.87 1.48 -42.24
N ARG A 860 38.76 1.19 -41.52
CA ARG A 860 37.92 2.22 -40.89
C ARG A 860 38.64 2.89 -39.72
N CYS A 861 39.36 2.14 -38.88
CA CYS A 861 40.11 2.71 -37.76
C CYS A 861 41.29 3.57 -38.22
N LEU A 862 41.96 3.18 -39.31
CA LEU A 862 43.10 3.90 -39.88
C LEU A 862 42.72 4.96 -40.93
N ALA A 863 41.44 5.07 -41.30
CA ALA A 863 40.92 6.09 -42.22
C ALA A 863 41.33 7.54 -41.87
N PRO A 864 41.49 7.96 -40.59
CA PRO A 864 42.01 9.29 -40.29
C PRO A 864 43.40 9.56 -40.86
N LEU A 865 44.27 8.55 -40.96
CA LEU A 865 45.61 8.68 -41.54
C LEU A 865 45.53 8.88 -43.05
N ASP A 866 44.64 8.15 -43.72
CA ASP A 866 44.38 8.29 -45.16
C ASP A 866 43.82 9.69 -45.47
N ALA A 867 42.80 10.12 -44.72
CA ALA A 867 42.22 11.46 -44.84
C ALA A 867 43.27 12.56 -44.60
N LEU A 868 44.14 12.36 -43.60
CA LEU A 868 45.21 13.31 -43.31
C LEU A 868 46.25 13.35 -44.43
N ALA A 869 46.68 12.21 -44.96
CA ALA A 869 47.59 12.14 -46.10
C ALA A 869 47.01 12.84 -47.33
N ASP A 870 45.73 12.62 -47.62
CA ASP A 870 45.04 13.22 -48.77
C ASP A 870 44.85 14.73 -48.62
N MET A 871 44.61 15.22 -47.39
CA MET A 871 44.63 16.67 -47.10
C MET A 871 46.00 17.28 -47.39
N LEU A 872 47.09 16.61 -47.00
CA LEU A 872 48.45 17.09 -47.23
C LEU A 872 48.85 17.04 -48.72
N ASP A 873 48.37 16.04 -49.46
CA ASP A 873 48.61 15.85 -50.90
C ASP A 873 47.79 16.81 -51.78
N SER A 874 46.64 17.27 -51.28
CA SER A 874 45.70 18.17 -51.99
C SER A 874 46.15 19.64 -52.06
N ALA A 875 47.42 19.95 -51.81
CA ALA A 875 47.95 21.31 -51.86
C ALA A 875 47.79 21.91 -53.27
N GLY A 876 46.90 22.91 -53.40
CA GLY A 876 46.54 23.53 -54.69
C GLY A 876 45.15 23.17 -55.23
N ASN A 877 44.43 22.22 -54.62
CA ASN A 877 43.03 21.93 -54.92
C ASN A 877 42.13 22.04 -53.68
N ALA A 878 41.33 23.12 -53.60
CA ALA A 878 40.54 23.43 -52.40
C ALA A 878 39.37 22.46 -52.18
N ALA A 879 38.81 21.90 -53.26
CA ALA A 879 37.69 20.97 -53.19
C ALA A 879 38.15 19.61 -52.63
N CYS A 880 39.23 19.04 -53.16
CA CYS A 880 39.80 17.78 -52.65
C CYS A 880 40.28 17.90 -51.20
N PHE A 881 40.86 19.06 -50.84
CA PHE A 881 41.25 19.32 -49.45
C PHE A 881 40.04 19.32 -48.51
N ALA A 882 38.95 19.99 -48.89
CA ALA A 882 37.74 20.05 -48.08
C ALA A 882 37.02 18.69 -47.98
N GLU A 883 37.00 17.91 -49.05
CA GLU A 883 36.48 16.54 -49.05
C GLU A 883 37.25 15.64 -48.08
N SER A 884 38.58 15.68 -48.15
CA SER A 884 39.45 14.93 -47.23
C SER A 884 39.27 15.38 -45.77
N TYR A 885 39.04 16.68 -45.54
CA TYR A 885 38.69 17.17 -44.20
C TYR A 885 37.29 16.70 -43.75
N ALA A 886 36.31 16.61 -44.65
CA ALA A 886 35.02 16.02 -44.33
C ALA A 886 35.16 14.54 -43.92
N HIS A 887 36.03 13.78 -44.60
CA HIS A 887 36.37 12.41 -44.21
C HIS A 887 37.03 12.34 -42.84
N LEU A 888 37.97 13.23 -42.53
CA LEU A 888 38.57 13.33 -41.20
C LEU A 888 37.52 13.60 -40.11
N LEU A 889 36.58 14.52 -40.37
CA LEU A 889 35.47 14.80 -39.45
C LEU A 889 34.52 13.60 -39.31
N ALA A 890 34.28 12.84 -40.36
CA ALA A 890 33.44 11.64 -40.31
C ALA A 890 34.14 10.42 -39.68
N ALA A 891 35.46 10.47 -39.49
CA ALA A 891 36.24 9.37 -38.94
C ALA A 891 36.04 9.20 -37.42
N HIS A 892 36.36 8.00 -36.91
CA HIS A 892 36.15 7.61 -35.51
C HIS A 892 37.29 8.11 -34.61
N LEU A 893 37.50 9.42 -34.59
CA LEU A 893 38.48 10.07 -33.73
C LEU A 893 37.88 10.38 -32.35
N ALA A 894 38.72 10.41 -31.32
CA ALA A 894 38.32 10.89 -30.00
C ALA A 894 37.73 12.32 -30.08
N ALA A 895 36.72 12.62 -29.26
CA ALA A 895 36.04 13.92 -29.28
C ALA A 895 37.02 15.09 -29.11
N ASP A 896 37.99 14.93 -28.21
CA ASP A 896 39.01 15.92 -27.94
C ASP A 896 39.99 16.08 -29.11
N THR A 897 40.43 14.98 -29.73
CA THR A 897 41.24 15.02 -30.95
C THR A 897 40.49 15.78 -32.05
N LEU A 898 39.20 15.50 -32.24
CA LEU A 898 38.37 16.21 -33.21
C LEU A 898 38.27 17.71 -32.90
N GLN A 899 38.18 18.10 -31.63
CA GLN A 899 38.18 19.51 -31.22
C GLN A 899 39.49 20.23 -31.55
N LEU A 900 40.64 19.52 -31.55
CA LEU A 900 41.91 20.10 -32.01
C LEU A 900 41.83 20.56 -33.47
N TRP A 901 40.95 19.97 -34.28
CA TRP A 901 40.78 20.27 -35.70
C TRP A 901 39.75 21.36 -35.99
N ALA A 902 39.39 22.17 -35.00
CA ALA A 902 38.57 23.37 -35.20
C ALA A 902 39.14 24.27 -36.33
N PRO A 903 38.32 25.16 -36.93
CA PRO A 903 38.74 25.95 -38.09
C PRO A 903 40.04 26.76 -37.90
N SER A 904 40.34 27.17 -36.66
CA SER A 904 41.58 27.86 -36.32
C SER A 904 42.83 26.97 -36.52
N MET A 905 42.74 25.66 -36.27
CA MET A 905 43.81 24.71 -36.55
C MET A 905 43.95 24.47 -38.05
N MET A 906 42.82 24.31 -38.73
CA MET A 906 42.81 24.14 -40.18
C MET A 906 43.50 25.30 -40.89
N GLU A 907 43.28 26.53 -40.42
CA GLU A 907 43.94 27.71 -40.94
C GLU A 907 45.46 27.67 -40.79
N ARG A 908 45.96 27.10 -39.69
CA ARG A 908 47.41 26.93 -39.47
C ARG A 908 47.98 25.86 -40.37
N LEU A 909 47.25 24.75 -40.59
CA LEU A 909 47.66 23.73 -41.56
C LEU A 909 47.73 24.31 -42.97
N LEU A 910 46.69 25.02 -43.42
CA LEU A 910 46.66 25.66 -44.73
C LEU A 910 47.82 26.66 -44.92
N LEU A 911 48.17 27.42 -43.88
CA LEU A 911 49.33 28.32 -43.90
C LEU A 911 50.67 27.57 -43.95
N ALA A 912 50.79 26.42 -43.28
CA ALA A 912 51.97 25.57 -43.36
C ALA A 912 52.14 24.94 -44.76
N LEU A 913 51.03 24.47 -45.35
CA LEU A 913 50.98 23.95 -46.72
C LEU A 913 51.32 25.03 -47.75
N GLN A 914 50.80 26.24 -47.59
CA GLN A 914 51.11 27.38 -48.46
C GLN A 914 52.61 27.71 -48.51
N ARG A 915 53.35 27.44 -47.44
CA ARG A 915 54.80 27.71 -47.36
C ARG A 915 55.65 26.58 -47.94
N SER A 916 55.14 25.36 -47.94
CA SER A 916 55.88 24.16 -48.35
C SER A 916 55.59 23.75 -49.79
N ALA A 917 54.37 23.99 -50.29
CA ALA A 917 53.97 23.61 -51.64
C ALA A 917 53.96 24.80 -52.61
N ALA A 918 54.74 24.71 -53.68
CA ALA A 918 54.79 25.73 -54.73
C ALA A 918 53.43 25.97 -55.43
N ALA A 919 52.54 24.98 -55.41
CA ALA A 919 51.20 25.03 -56.01
C ALA A 919 50.14 25.73 -55.14
N ALA A 920 50.42 25.97 -53.85
CA ALA A 920 49.45 26.51 -52.91
C ALA A 920 49.41 28.05 -52.96
N THR A 921 48.45 28.59 -53.71
CA THR A 921 48.23 30.05 -53.79
C THR A 921 47.46 30.57 -52.57
N PRO A 922 47.55 31.89 -52.25
CA PRO A 922 46.72 32.50 -51.21
C PRO A 922 45.21 32.33 -51.48
N GLU A 923 44.81 32.33 -52.75
CA GLU A 923 43.42 32.15 -53.18
C GLU A 923 42.91 30.73 -52.89
N TRP A 924 43.73 29.71 -53.16
CA TRP A 924 43.45 28.32 -52.79
C TRP A 924 43.20 28.18 -51.28
N ALA A 925 44.10 28.73 -50.45
CA ALA A 925 43.98 28.66 -49.00
C ALA A 925 42.72 29.37 -48.48
N ALA A 926 42.32 30.48 -49.10
CA ALA A 926 41.08 31.18 -48.76
C ALA A 926 39.83 30.35 -49.10
N ALA A 927 39.80 29.73 -50.28
CA ALA A 927 38.70 28.87 -50.70
C ALA A 927 38.56 27.62 -49.80
N ALA A 928 39.67 26.92 -49.52
CA ALA A 928 39.68 25.75 -48.64
C ALA A 928 39.20 26.10 -47.22
N ARG A 929 39.60 27.28 -46.70
CA ARG A 929 39.17 27.77 -45.38
C ARG A 929 37.66 27.99 -45.28
N ILE A 930 37.05 28.60 -46.30
CA ILE A 930 35.60 28.84 -46.32
C ILE A 930 34.86 27.51 -46.25
N GLU A 931 35.29 26.55 -47.05
CA GLU A 931 34.64 25.25 -47.13
C GLU A 931 34.83 24.41 -45.86
N CYS A 932 36.03 24.40 -45.27
CA CYS A 932 36.28 23.72 -44.00
C CYS A 932 35.46 24.32 -42.85
N ARG A 933 35.29 25.66 -42.81
CA ARG A 933 34.41 26.30 -41.82
C ARG A 933 32.95 25.87 -42.01
N ARG A 934 32.48 25.77 -43.26
CA ARG A 934 31.13 25.30 -43.59
C ARG A 934 30.91 23.87 -43.11
N LEU A 935 31.84 22.96 -43.40
CA LEU A 935 31.81 21.56 -42.97
C LEU A 935 31.81 21.42 -41.43
N TRP A 936 32.67 22.19 -40.76
CA TRP A 936 32.71 22.23 -39.29
C TRP A 936 31.38 22.71 -38.69
N GLN A 937 30.77 23.76 -39.27
CA GLN A 937 29.46 24.26 -38.83
C GLN A 937 28.33 23.25 -39.10
N ALA A 938 28.39 22.55 -40.24
CA ALA A 938 27.38 21.57 -40.65
C ALA A 938 27.36 20.31 -39.76
N ARG A 939 28.48 19.97 -39.12
CA ARG A 939 28.55 18.89 -38.12
C ARG A 939 27.64 19.14 -36.90
N GLY A 940 27.25 20.40 -36.67
CA GLY A 940 26.64 20.84 -35.42
C GLY A 940 27.72 21.01 -34.34
N GLN A 941 27.49 21.91 -33.37
CA GLN A 941 28.27 21.82 -32.14
C GLN A 941 27.98 20.44 -31.54
N PRO A 942 28.99 19.62 -31.20
CA PRO A 942 28.72 18.47 -30.34
C PRO A 942 27.97 19.01 -29.11
N PRO A 943 26.99 18.28 -28.56
CA PRO A 943 26.38 18.70 -27.30
C PRO A 943 27.53 18.98 -26.33
N VAL A 944 27.65 20.24 -25.90
CA VAL A 944 28.61 20.60 -24.87
C VAL A 944 28.14 19.82 -23.65
N HIS A 945 28.84 18.73 -23.33
CA HIS A 945 28.52 17.89 -22.18
C HIS A 945 28.42 18.78 -20.94
N GLY A 946 27.24 18.76 -20.33
CA GLY A 946 26.99 19.18 -18.96
C GLY A 946 27.02 17.97 -18.04
#